data_AF-A0A395N333-F1
#
_entry.id   AF-A0A395N333-F1
#
_cell.length_a   1.000
_cell.length_b   1.000
_cell.length_c   1.000
_cell.angle_alpha   90.00
_cell.angle_beta   90.00
_cell.angle_gamma   90.00
#
_symmetry.space_group_name_H-M   'P 1'
#
loop_
_entity.id
_entity.type
_entity.pdbx_description
1 polymer ?
#
loop_
_entity_poly.entity_id
_entity_poly.type
_entity_poly.pdbx_seq_one_letter_code
_entity_poly.pdbx_strand_id
1 'polypeptide(L)'
;MALTIPTKPKKRALTSGVTIYSCTTPGTVALTFDDGPFVYTESVLDQLASAGFQATFFLNGYNLGNIEDYQSTVDRMINEGHQVASHTYGHPDLATLADFDVEQQMALLSNQFIHMIGKDPVYMRPPYFSFSDQTLGVLGQLGYKVIIADIDTNDWQYSSFGGAEASVDSYNYGLSQGGSIVLMHDVHQNTVQNILPRIIQATRSSGKRAVTVGECLGDPETNWYRGSGGSEGSQTPTIPEWNSTGSHNIPVVVHTPAPERLALTAGWTCPGPSNAGAFFRHQTTTDMARRNVGQAVASATESETWKRPLSPPLRDRATTFFIRQYTFDVSNGALQDSHEYLPFLIRKEGSAFGLINTTVAAAGFAALSNAGNVAEWRSESIRLYQIAIQQLQNALQDPVQRVADETLGAVLLMGTFETIAFADTSSMKAFSQHIIAAARCIEMRGPQQFQTPVGLKLFMQMRRHMLQEPFPLEISKWSRWAEPHQSEAYIPINQLSQINEALASARAELKYQEITDPDVISNRLLPFDIMMEEWAQSLPASWEYKSYRSAGPDGVPSSRFDLQYDIYTNPWIACLWNCYRNARLLVHESIIVATLKHGTEQQRQFLQSSYKILRVMADGICHSAAYHLGYRHNDVKTTSDVEDNSPAPGGFLLLWPLFFAAVQRTSPPEQRLWAAGIIRQIGKQMGLQVALSMAGLLEETKDFAFSNEETFLLGEWHPN
;
A
#
# COMPACT_ATOMS: atom_id res chain seq x y z
N MET A 1 27.61 -50.72 -54.34
CA MET A 1 27.14 -50.55 -52.95
C MET A 1 26.72 -49.09 -52.79
N ALA A 2 25.43 -48.82 -52.68
CA ALA A 2 24.88 -47.48 -52.57
C ALA A 2 24.98 -46.98 -51.13
N LEU A 3 25.43 -45.73 -50.96
CA LEU A 3 25.49 -45.00 -49.71
C LEU A 3 24.09 -44.72 -49.16
N THR A 4 23.84 -45.10 -47.91
CA THR A 4 22.67 -44.70 -47.14
C THR A 4 22.88 -43.31 -46.54
N ILE A 5 21.98 -42.39 -46.90
CA ILE A 5 21.90 -41.02 -46.36
C ILE A 5 21.35 -41.10 -44.92
N PRO A 6 21.92 -40.36 -43.94
CA PRO A 6 21.36 -40.30 -42.60
C PRO A 6 20.04 -39.53 -42.62
N THR A 7 18.97 -40.17 -42.15
CA THR A 7 17.65 -39.56 -41.96
C THR A 7 17.71 -38.42 -40.94
N LYS A 8 17.02 -37.30 -41.23
CA LYS A 8 16.84 -36.14 -40.36
C LYS A 8 16.49 -36.54 -38.92
N PRO A 9 17.00 -35.84 -37.89
CA PRO A 9 16.62 -36.11 -36.50
C PRO A 9 15.13 -35.82 -36.32
N LYS A 10 14.40 -36.74 -35.68
CA LYS A 10 13.03 -36.51 -35.24
C LYS A 10 13.03 -35.29 -34.30
N LYS A 11 12.27 -34.24 -34.63
CA LYS A 11 12.04 -33.08 -33.75
C LYS A 11 11.56 -33.60 -32.39
N ARG A 12 12.26 -33.23 -31.32
CA ARG A 12 11.92 -33.57 -29.93
C ARG A 12 10.60 -32.84 -29.61
N ALA A 13 9.58 -33.57 -29.18
CA ALA A 13 8.31 -32.95 -28.76
C ALA A 13 8.58 -31.99 -27.59
N LEU A 14 8.02 -30.77 -27.64
CA LEU A 14 8.07 -29.82 -26.53
C LEU A 14 7.29 -30.42 -25.35
N THR A 15 7.96 -30.60 -24.22
CA THR A 15 7.38 -31.19 -23.01
C THR A 15 6.71 -30.13 -22.15
N SER A 16 5.49 -30.39 -21.67
CA SER A 16 4.78 -29.55 -20.68
C SER A 16 5.50 -29.53 -19.33
N GLY A 17 5.33 -28.47 -18.54
CA GLY A 17 5.96 -28.32 -17.22
C GLY A 17 7.45 -27.96 -17.25
N VAL A 18 7.93 -27.38 -18.35
CA VAL A 18 9.29 -26.83 -18.48
C VAL A 18 9.19 -25.36 -18.85
N THR A 19 10.07 -24.55 -18.26
CA THR A 19 10.20 -23.12 -18.57
C THR A 19 10.94 -22.92 -19.89
N ILE A 20 10.39 -22.08 -20.75
CA ILE A 20 10.92 -21.80 -22.08
C ILE A 20 11.25 -20.31 -22.15
N TYR A 21 12.52 -19.99 -22.41
CA TYR A 21 13.01 -18.61 -22.42
C TYR A 21 13.29 -18.06 -23.83
N SER A 22 13.57 -18.93 -24.80
CA SER A 22 14.07 -18.52 -26.12
C SER A 22 13.48 -19.36 -27.27
N CYS A 23 13.48 -18.79 -28.48
CA CYS A 23 13.14 -19.50 -29.71
C CYS A 23 14.12 -20.62 -30.02
N THR A 24 13.63 -21.65 -30.73
CA THR A 24 14.45 -22.72 -31.30
C THR A 24 14.59 -22.61 -32.82
N THR A 25 13.66 -21.91 -33.47
CA THR A 25 13.71 -21.59 -34.90
C THR A 25 14.69 -20.43 -35.14
N PRO A 26 15.75 -20.59 -35.94
CA PRO A 26 16.68 -19.50 -36.22
C PRO A 26 16.03 -18.35 -36.99
N GLY A 27 16.47 -17.12 -36.71
CA GLY A 27 16.01 -15.93 -37.44
C GLY A 27 14.62 -15.43 -37.06
N THR A 28 13.98 -16.02 -36.04
CA THR A 28 12.68 -15.56 -35.52
C THR A 28 12.83 -14.75 -34.24
N VAL A 29 11.82 -13.94 -33.95
CA VAL A 29 11.57 -13.29 -32.66
C VAL A 29 10.07 -13.41 -32.35
N ALA A 30 9.70 -13.67 -31.11
CA ALA A 30 8.32 -13.71 -30.65
C ALA A 30 8.01 -12.42 -29.88
N LEU A 31 7.20 -11.55 -30.48
CA LEU A 31 6.62 -10.41 -29.78
C LEU A 31 5.44 -10.93 -28.96
N THR A 32 5.46 -10.69 -27.65
CA THR A 32 4.41 -11.18 -26.76
C THR A 32 3.82 -10.06 -25.93
N PHE A 33 2.52 -10.13 -25.69
CA PHE A 33 1.75 -9.13 -24.95
C PHE A 33 0.97 -9.79 -23.81
N ASP A 34 1.14 -9.28 -22.61
CA ASP A 34 0.48 -9.77 -21.39
C ASP A 34 -0.63 -8.80 -20.92
N ASP A 35 -1.47 -9.29 -20.01
CA ASP A 35 -2.53 -8.59 -19.28
C ASP A 35 -3.82 -8.25 -20.03
N GLY A 36 -3.80 -8.33 -21.36
CA GLY A 36 -4.95 -8.06 -22.21
C GLY A 36 -6.05 -9.13 -22.19
N PRO A 37 -7.10 -8.96 -23.01
CA PRO A 37 -7.32 -7.83 -23.91
C PRO A 37 -7.74 -6.58 -23.16
N PHE A 38 -7.44 -5.41 -23.73
CA PHE A 38 -7.82 -4.11 -23.19
C PHE A 38 -8.12 -3.12 -24.32
N VAL A 39 -8.46 -1.88 -23.97
CA VAL A 39 -8.93 -0.87 -24.93
C VAL A 39 -7.92 -0.53 -26.04
N TYR A 40 -6.63 -0.81 -25.84
CA TYR A 40 -5.58 -0.54 -26.84
C TYR A 40 -5.25 -1.74 -27.73
N THR A 41 -5.73 -2.94 -27.42
CA THR A 41 -5.36 -4.19 -28.10
C THR A 41 -5.71 -4.16 -29.59
N GLU A 42 -6.84 -3.56 -29.99
CA GLU A 42 -7.22 -3.40 -31.41
C GLU A 42 -6.16 -2.62 -32.21
N SER A 43 -5.55 -1.59 -31.60
CA SER A 43 -4.48 -0.83 -32.24
C SER A 43 -3.18 -1.62 -32.37
N VAL A 44 -2.90 -2.53 -31.43
CA VAL A 44 -1.77 -3.46 -31.55
C VAL A 44 -1.98 -4.39 -32.76
N LEU A 45 -3.19 -4.93 -32.92
CA LEU A 45 -3.54 -5.79 -34.06
C LEU A 45 -3.38 -5.05 -35.40
N ASP A 46 -3.86 -3.81 -35.50
CA ASP A 46 -3.69 -2.97 -36.70
C ASP A 46 -2.20 -2.74 -37.05
N GLN A 47 -1.38 -2.47 -36.03
CA GLN A 47 0.05 -2.24 -36.21
C GLN A 47 0.79 -3.51 -36.64
N LEU A 48 0.45 -4.66 -36.05
CA LEU A 48 1.02 -5.96 -36.41
C LEU A 48 0.63 -6.39 -37.82
N ALA A 49 -0.65 -6.22 -38.19
CA ALA A 49 -1.15 -6.48 -39.54
C ALA A 49 -0.43 -5.61 -40.58
N SER A 50 -0.30 -4.31 -40.31
CA SER A 50 0.48 -3.37 -41.13
C SER A 50 1.97 -3.72 -41.18
N ALA A 51 2.48 -4.35 -40.12
CA ALA A 51 3.84 -4.82 -40.05
C ALA A 51 4.08 -6.09 -40.88
N GLY A 52 3.03 -6.88 -41.15
CA GLY A 52 3.12 -8.26 -41.64
C GLY A 52 3.64 -9.23 -40.57
N PHE A 53 3.40 -8.92 -39.29
CA PHE A 53 3.93 -9.62 -38.13
C PHE A 53 2.85 -10.43 -37.42
N GLN A 54 3.26 -11.54 -36.81
CA GLN A 54 2.42 -12.30 -35.89
C GLN A 54 3.00 -12.22 -34.48
N ALA A 55 2.11 -12.23 -33.48
CA ALA A 55 2.46 -12.11 -32.07
C ALA A 55 1.77 -13.19 -31.22
N THR A 56 2.06 -13.23 -29.94
CA THR A 56 1.36 -14.07 -28.96
C THR A 56 0.79 -13.21 -27.84
N PHE A 57 -0.49 -13.38 -27.54
CA PHE A 57 -1.17 -12.65 -26.48
C PHE A 57 -1.47 -13.60 -25.32
N PHE A 58 -0.90 -13.32 -24.15
CA PHE A 58 -1.18 -14.02 -22.90
C PHE A 58 -2.31 -13.27 -22.19
N LEU A 59 -3.53 -13.80 -22.32
CA LEU A 59 -4.73 -13.10 -21.88
C LEU A 59 -5.14 -13.49 -20.46
N ASN A 60 -5.70 -12.54 -19.72
CA ASN A 60 -6.41 -12.80 -18.48
C ASN A 60 -7.91 -13.04 -18.72
N GLY A 61 -8.59 -13.64 -17.74
CA GLY A 61 -10.05 -13.74 -17.74
C GLY A 61 -10.72 -12.50 -17.18
N TYR A 62 -10.26 -12.07 -16.00
CA TYR A 62 -10.72 -10.88 -15.30
C TYR A 62 -9.54 -10.18 -14.61
N ASN A 63 -8.99 -9.16 -15.26
CA ASN A 63 -7.88 -8.36 -14.76
C ASN A 63 -8.18 -6.86 -14.92
N LEU A 64 -7.55 -6.17 -15.89
CA LEU A 64 -7.83 -4.77 -16.21
C LEU A 64 -9.15 -4.61 -16.99
N GLY A 65 -9.56 -5.66 -17.69
CA GLY A 65 -10.89 -5.84 -18.26
C GLY A 65 -11.40 -7.25 -18.03
N ASN A 66 -12.67 -7.49 -18.35
CA ASN A 66 -13.22 -8.83 -18.47
C ASN A 66 -13.07 -9.29 -19.92
N ILE A 67 -12.46 -10.46 -20.14
CA ILE A 67 -12.19 -11.00 -21.48
C ILE A 67 -13.47 -11.12 -22.33
N GLU A 68 -14.62 -11.37 -21.69
CA GLU A 68 -15.92 -11.51 -22.36
C GLU A 68 -16.36 -10.22 -23.07
N ASP A 69 -15.91 -9.05 -22.60
CA ASP A 69 -16.18 -7.75 -23.22
C ASP A 69 -15.40 -7.57 -24.54
N TYR A 70 -14.43 -8.45 -24.81
CA TYR A 70 -13.49 -8.36 -25.94
C TYR A 70 -13.59 -9.55 -26.90
N GLN A 71 -14.74 -10.24 -26.95
CA GLN A 71 -14.99 -11.37 -27.85
C GLN A 71 -14.52 -11.12 -29.30
N SER A 72 -14.91 -10.00 -29.90
CA SER A 72 -14.52 -9.68 -31.28
C SER A 72 -13.00 -9.50 -31.46
N THR A 73 -12.33 -8.97 -30.44
CA THR A 73 -10.88 -8.76 -30.43
C THR A 73 -10.14 -10.09 -30.34
N VAL A 74 -10.60 -11.01 -29.48
CA VAL A 74 -10.01 -12.36 -29.37
C VAL A 74 -10.25 -13.18 -30.65
N ASP A 75 -11.43 -13.08 -31.27
CA ASP A 75 -11.69 -13.69 -32.58
C ASP A 75 -10.75 -13.14 -33.65
N ARG A 76 -10.52 -11.82 -33.64
CA ARG A 76 -9.59 -11.14 -34.55
C ARG A 76 -8.17 -11.64 -34.37
N MET A 77 -7.69 -11.83 -33.14
CA MET A 77 -6.36 -12.42 -32.87
C MET A 77 -6.19 -13.77 -33.58
N ILE A 78 -7.18 -14.66 -33.46
CA ILE A 78 -7.13 -15.99 -34.09
C ILE A 78 -7.20 -15.87 -35.62
N ASN A 79 -8.11 -15.04 -36.15
CA ASN A 79 -8.33 -14.90 -37.59
C ASN A 79 -7.14 -14.26 -38.32
N GLU A 80 -6.37 -13.39 -37.65
CA GLU A 80 -5.15 -12.78 -38.19
C GLU A 80 -3.89 -13.63 -37.96
N GLY A 81 -4.05 -14.84 -37.40
CA GLY A 81 -2.97 -15.82 -37.24
C GLY A 81 -2.04 -15.53 -36.06
N HIS A 82 -2.49 -14.75 -35.08
CA HIS A 82 -1.81 -14.63 -33.80
C HIS A 82 -2.10 -15.84 -32.91
N GLN A 83 -1.27 -16.02 -31.89
CA GLN A 83 -1.48 -17.05 -30.88
C GLN A 83 -2.14 -16.47 -29.64
N VAL A 84 -3.21 -17.09 -29.16
CA VAL A 84 -3.82 -16.80 -27.86
C VAL A 84 -3.31 -17.82 -26.84
N ALA A 85 -2.87 -17.33 -25.70
CA ALA A 85 -2.29 -18.09 -24.60
C ALA A 85 -2.88 -17.64 -23.25
N SER A 86 -2.72 -18.47 -22.22
CA SER A 86 -3.27 -18.18 -20.89
C SER A 86 -2.32 -17.35 -20.03
N HIS A 87 -2.85 -16.35 -19.33
CA HIS A 87 -2.12 -15.60 -18.31
C HIS A 87 -2.77 -15.71 -16.93
N THR A 88 -3.49 -16.81 -16.65
CA THR A 88 -4.39 -17.03 -15.48
C THR A 88 -5.66 -16.19 -15.53
N TYR A 89 -6.71 -16.61 -14.80
CA TYR A 89 -7.96 -15.88 -14.77
C TYR A 89 -7.82 -14.47 -14.14
N GLY A 90 -7.33 -14.38 -12.91
CA GLY A 90 -7.31 -13.15 -12.11
C GLY A 90 -5.94 -12.51 -11.91
N HIS A 91 -4.93 -12.90 -12.69
CA HIS A 91 -3.55 -12.42 -12.58
C HIS A 91 -2.85 -12.61 -11.19
N PRO A 92 -3.11 -13.68 -10.40
CA PRO A 92 -2.38 -13.89 -9.15
C PRO A 92 -0.96 -14.41 -9.37
N ASP A 93 -0.09 -14.13 -8.42
CA ASP A 93 1.24 -14.74 -8.33
C ASP A 93 1.15 -16.24 -8.05
N LEU A 94 1.39 -17.07 -9.07
CA LEU A 94 1.22 -18.52 -8.97
C LEU A 94 2.22 -19.20 -8.04
N ALA A 95 3.36 -18.57 -7.70
CA ALA A 95 4.28 -19.13 -6.70
C ALA A 95 3.70 -19.13 -5.28
N THR A 96 2.64 -18.34 -5.06
CA THR A 96 2.05 -18.11 -3.74
C THR A 96 0.73 -18.84 -3.53
N LEU A 97 0.24 -19.52 -4.57
CA LEU A 97 -1.01 -20.25 -4.56
C LEU A 97 -0.77 -21.73 -4.21
N ALA A 98 -1.77 -22.33 -3.55
CA ALA A 98 -1.84 -23.79 -3.43
C ALA A 98 -2.17 -24.41 -4.80
N ASP A 99 -1.85 -25.70 -4.97
CA ASP A 99 -2.08 -26.42 -6.24
C ASP A 99 -3.51 -26.28 -6.75
N PHE A 100 -4.48 -26.43 -5.84
CA PHE A 100 -5.89 -26.28 -6.16
C PHE A 100 -6.24 -24.88 -6.69
N ASP A 101 -5.63 -23.82 -6.15
CA ASP A 101 -5.88 -22.47 -6.60
C ASP A 101 -5.18 -22.18 -7.94
N VAL A 102 -3.99 -22.75 -8.18
CA VAL A 102 -3.35 -22.75 -9.51
C VAL A 102 -4.26 -23.44 -10.52
N GLU A 103 -4.76 -24.64 -10.20
CA GLU A 103 -5.70 -25.38 -11.04
C GLU A 103 -6.97 -24.58 -11.34
N GLN A 104 -7.57 -23.94 -10.32
CA GLN A 104 -8.74 -23.09 -10.51
C GLN A 104 -8.46 -21.90 -11.42
N GLN A 105 -7.34 -21.20 -11.25
CA GLN A 105 -6.97 -20.06 -12.10
C GLN A 105 -6.82 -20.46 -13.57
N MET A 106 -6.27 -21.64 -13.83
CA MET A 106 -6.13 -22.16 -15.20
C MET A 106 -7.48 -22.68 -15.73
N ALA A 107 -8.27 -23.37 -14.92
CA ALA A 107 -9.55 -23.96 -15.31
C ALA A 107 -10.61 -22.90 -15.63
N LEU A 108 -10.71 -21.83 -14.84
CA LEU A 108 -11.64 -20.73 -15.09
C LEU A 108 -11.41 -20.08 -16.45
N LEU A 109 -10.15 -19.74 -16.73
CA LEU A 109 -9.79 -19.12 -18.01
C LEU A 109 -9.87 -20.12 -19.17
N SER A 110 -9.51 -21.39 -18.97
CA SER A 110 -9.71 -22.45 -19.97
C SER A 110 -11.19 -22.57 -20.38
N ASN A 111 -12.11 -22.58 -19.41
CA ASN A 111 -13.54 -22.63 -19.68
C ASN A 111 -14.03 -21.42 -20.48
N GLN A 112 -13.55 -20.22 -20.15
CA GLN A 112 -13.86 -19.01 -20.92
C GLN A 112 -13.33 -19.10 -22.36
N PHE A 113 -12.08 -19.52 -22.58
CA PHE A 113 -11.56 -19.68 -23.94
C PHE A 113 -12.35 -20.70 -24.76
N ILE A 114 -12.73 -21.85 -24.18
CA ILE A 114 -13.56 -22.84 -24.87
C ILE A 114 -14.90 -22.23 -25.26
N HIS A 115 -15.51 -21.46 -24.35
CA HIS A 115 -16.79 -20.81 -24.60
C HIS A 115 -16.70 -19.76 -25.71
N MET A 116 -15.67 -18.90 -25.66
CA MET A 116 -15.51 -17.76 -26.55
C MET A 116 -15.03 -18.16 -27.94
N ILE A 117 -13.99 -19.00 -28.03
CA ILE A 117 -13.28 -19.28 -29.30
C ILE A 117 -13.21 -20.75 -29.67
N GLY A 118 -13.83 -21.64 -28.87
CA GLY A 118 -13.83 -23.08 -29.14
C GLY A 118 -12.44 -23.72 -29.07
N LYS A 119 -11.46 -23.03 -28.48
CA LYS A 119 -10.06 -23.45 -28.36
C LYS A 119 -9.63 -23.36 -26.91
N ASP A 120 -8.77 -24.29 -26.47
CA ASP A 120 -8.26 -24.32 -25.10
C ASP A 120 -6.72 -24.22 -25.10
N PRO A 121 -6.12 -23.06 -24.82
CA PRO A 121 -4.67 -22.86 -24.93
C PRO A 121 -3.84 -23.80 -24.05
N VAL A 122 -2.74 -24.33 -24.61
CA VAL A 122 -1.72 -25.10 -23.85
C VAL A 122 -0.43 -24.33 -23.61
N TYR A 123 -0.41 -23.04 -23.97
CA TYR A 123 0.67 -22.12 -23.65
C TYR A 123 0.21 -21.20 -22.54
N MET A 124 1.07 -20.97 -21.55
CA MET A 124 0.79 -19.98 -20.51
C MET A 124 2.05 -19.27 -20.08
N ARG A 125 1.87 -18.07 -19.54
CA ARG A 125 2.92 -17.33 -18.84
C ARG A 125 2.46 -17.08 -17.41
N PRO A 126 3.29 -17.36 -16.39
CA PRO A 126 2.96 -17.02 -15.01
C PRO A 126 3.01 -15.51 -14.80
N PRO A 127 1.99 -14.90 -14.18
CA PRO A 127 2.06 -13.52 -13.71
C PRO A 127 3.36 -13.23 -12.96
N TYR A 128 3.96 -12.07 -13.23
CA TYR A 128 5.23 -11.62 -12.65
C TYR A 128 6.44 -12.53 -12.92
N PHE A 129 6.32 -13.48 -13.87
CA PHE A 129 7.23 -14.62 -14.02
C PHE A 129 7.43 -15.43 -12.72
N SER A 130 6.46 -15.37 -11.81
CA SER A 130 6.58 -15.94 -10.48
C SER A 130 5.87 -17.30 -10.40
N PHE A 131 6.65 -18.35 -10.19
CA PHE A 131 6.18 -19.72 -10.02
C PHE A 131 7.16 -20.50 -9.13
N SER A 132 6.65 -21.50 -8.43
CA SER A 132 7.47 -22.47 -7.68
C SER A 132 7.66 -23.76 -8.50
N ASP A 133 8.57 -24.65 -8.08
CA ASP A 133 8.69 -25.99 -8.68
C ASP A 133 7.37 -26.79 -8.59
N GLN A 134 6.63 -26.57 -7.50
CA GLN A 134 5.31 -27.15 -7.29
C GLN A 134 4.30 -26.61 -8.32
N THR A 135 4.23 -25.29 -8.47
CA THR A 135 3.41 -24.62 -9.50
C THR A 135 3.74 -25.14 -10.89
N LEU A 136 5.04 -25.26 -11.22
CA LEU A 136 5.50 -25.77 -12.50
C LEU A 136 5.08 -27.24 -12.71
N GLY A 137 5.09 -28.04 -11.64
CA GLY A 137 4.57 -29.40 -11.62
C GLY A 137 3.07 -29.46 -11.94
N VAL A 138 2.26 -28.62 -11.29
CA VAL A 138 0.81 -28.51 -11.55
C VAL A 138 0.55 -28.08 -12.99
N LEU A 139 1.21 -27.02 -13.46
CA LEU A 139 1.10 -26.55 -14.84
C LEU A 139 1.51 -27.65 -15.85
N GLY A 140 2.53 -28.44 -15.52
CA GLY A 140 2.95 -29.60 -16.29
C GLY A 140 1.89 -30.71 -16.33
N GLN A 141 1.25 -31.02 -15.20
CA GLN A 141 0.15 -32.00 -15.11
C GLN A 141 -1.08 -31.55 -15.90
N LEU A 142 -1.38 -30.25 -15.86
CA LEU A 142 -2.42 -29.62 -16.68
C LEU A 142 -2.03 -29.56 -18.17
N GLY A 143 -0.77 -29.86 -18.53
CA GLY A 143 -0.31 -29.91 -19.91
C GLY A 143 0.16 -28.56 -20.48
N TYR A 144 0.35 -27.54 -19.65
CA TYR A 144 0.84 -26.23 -20.09
C TYR A 144 2.34 -26.22 -20.41
N LYS A 145 2.69 -25.50 -21.47
CA LYS A 145 4.05 -25.02 -21.78
C LYS A 145 4.21 -23.64 -21.14
N VAL A 146 5.19 -23.50 -20.25
CA VAL A 146 5.39 -22.29 -19.44
C VAL A 146 6.39 -21.38 -20.12
N ILE A 147 5.92 -20.24 -20.63
CA ILE A 147 6.69 -19.31 -21.43
C ILE A 147 7.18 -18.15 -20.56
N ILE A 148 8.49 -17.98 -20.54
CA ILE A 148 9.18 -16.83 -19.97
C ILE A 148 9.73 -15.98 -21.12
N ALA A 149 10.13 -14.74 -20.84
CA ALA A 149 10.81 -13.88 -21.79
C ALA A 149 12.32 -13.81 -21.51
N ASP A 150 13.13 -13.74 -22.56
CA ASP A 150 14.56 -13.45 -22.50
C ASP A 150 14.89 -12.01 -22.94
N ILE A 151 13.86 -11.24 -23.32
CA ILE A 151 13.91 -9.79 -23.54
C ILE A 151 12.75 -9.15 -22.77
N ASP A 152 13.05 -8.43 -21.68
CA ASP A 152 12.09 -7.59 -20.97
C ASP A 152 12.24 -6.13 -21.41
N THR A 153 11.15 -5.55 -21.92
CA THR A 153 11.15 -4.15 -22.37
C THR A 153 10.98 -3.16 -21.23
N ASN A 154 10.62 -3.61 -20.02
CA ASN A 154 10.26 -2.76 -18.88
C ASN A 154 9.22 -1.68 -19.26
N ASP A 155 8.37 -1.96 -20.24
CA ASP A 155 7.38 -1.01 -20.78
C ASP A 155 6.36 -0.57 -19.72
N TRP A 156 6.04 -1.46 -18.78
CA TRP A 156 5.21 -1.17 -17.61
C TRP A 156 5.77 -0.06 -16.70
N GLN A 157 7.09 0.17 -16.68
CA GLN A 157 7.69 1.30 -15.92
C GLN A 157 7.35 2.66 -16.54
N TYR A 158 6.89 2.67 -17.78
CA TYR A 158 6.63 3.85 -18.59
C TYR A 158 5.23 3.81 -19.21
N SER A 159 4.24 3.27 -18.50
CA SER A 159 2.93 2.88 -19.04
C SER A 159 2.12 4.00 -19.73
N SER A 160 2.28 5.27 -19.33
CA SER A 160 1.47 6.40 -19.84
C SER A 160 2.24 7.42 -20.70
N PHE A 161 3.47 7.82 -20.36
CA PHE A 161 4.28 8.74 -21.18
C PHE A 161 5.77 8.71 -20.80
N GLY A 162 6.65 9.07 -21.75
CA GLY A 162 8.11 9.08 -21.53
C GLY A 162 8.73 7.68 -21.55
N GLY A 163 10.06 7.57 -21.39
CA GLY A 163 10.76 6.29 -21.22
C GLY A 163 10.73 5.28 -22.38
N ALA A 164 9.98 5.54 -23.46
CA ALA A 164 9.87 4.63 -24.60
C ALA A 164 11.24 4.31 -25.23
N GLU A 165 12.19 5.26 -25.19
CA GLU A 165 13.57 5.03 -25.62
C GLU A 165 14.27 3.98 -24.75
N ALA A 166 14.12 4.03 -23.42
CA ALA A 166 14.70 3.03 -22.52
C ALA A 166 14.11 1.62 -22.75
N SER A 167 12.81 1.51 -23.05
CA SER A 167 12.19 0.24 -23.40
C SER A 167 12.68 -0.31 -24.75
N VAL A 168 12.82 0.57 -25.75
CA VAL A 168 13.37 0.22 -27.06
C VAL A 168 14.85 -0.14 -26.96
N ASP A 169 15.62 0.53 -26.09
CA ASP A 169 17.02 0.20 -25.81
C ASP A 169 17.14 -1.15 -25.11
N SER A 170 16.25 -1.46 -24.17
CA SER A 170 16.18 -2.78 -23.52
C SER A 170 15.88 -3.87 -24.56
N TYR A 171 14.93 -3.61 -25.46
CA TYR A 171 14.64 -4.50 -26.60
C TYR A 171 15.88 -4.69 -27.50
N ASN A 172 16.50 -3.61 -27.96
CA ASN A 172 17.66 -3.66 -28.86
C ASN A 172 18.84 -4.37 -28.22
N TYR A 173 19.09 -4.09 -26.94
CA TYR A 173 20.12 -4.75 -26.15
C TYR A 173 19.84 -6.25 -26.06
N GLY A 174 18.64 -6.66 -25.62
CA GLY A 174 18.26 -8.07 -25.54
C GLY A 174 18.39 -8.80 -26.87
N LEU A 175 17.94 -8.18 -27.97
CA LEU A 175 18.07 -8.72 -29.31
C LEU A 175 19.54 -8.88 -29.73
N SER A 176 20.41 -7.92 -29.38
CA SER A 176 21.85 -7.99 -29.64
C SER A 176 22.55 -9.10 -28.87
N GLN A 177 22.02 -9.47 -27.69
CA GLN A 177 22.50 -10.59 -26.87
C GLN A 177 21.95 -11.95 -27.35
N GLY A 178 21.14 -11.97 -28.40
CA GLY A 178 20.54 -13.18 -28.96
C GLY A 178 19.20 -13.57 -28.34
N GLY A 179 18.60 -12.69 -27.52
CA GLY A 179 17.24 -12.85 -27.03
C GLY A 179 16.21 -12.92 -28.16
N SER A 180 15.05 -13.50 -27.88
CA SER A 180 14.11 -13.92 -28.92
C SER A 180 12.65 -14.02 -28.50
N ILE A 181 12.31 -14.00 -27.20
CA ILE A 181 10.93 -13.90 -26.69
C ILE A 181 10.82 -12.60 -25.89
N VAL A 182 9.98 -11.69 -26.36
CA VAL A 182 9.90 -10.29 -25.92
C VAL A 182 8.67 -10.07 -25.06
N LEU A 183 8.84 -9.63 -23.82
CA LEU A 183 7.76 -9.21 -22.92
C LEU A 183 7.37 -7.75 -23.17
N MET A 184 6.08 -7.53 -23.42
CA MET A 184 5.39 -6.25 -23.45
C MET A 184 3.98 -6.43 -22.87
N HIS A 185 3.27 -5.33 -22.63
CA HIS A 185 1.91 -5.33 -22.11
C HIS A 185 1.04 -4.41 -22.98
N ASP A 186 0.07 -4.97 -23.71
CA ASP A 186 -0.79 -4.21 -24.63
C ASP A 186 -1.85 -3.38 -23.91
N VAL A 187 -1.94 -3.52 -22.59
CA VAL A 187 -2.80 -2.72 -21.71
C VAL A 187 -2.24 -1.31 -21.44
N HIS A 188 -0.98 -1.05 -21.81
CA HIS A 188 -0.33 0.24 -21.61
C HIS A 188 -0.35 1.10 -22.88
N GLN A 189 -0.90 2.31 -22.76
CA GLN A 189 -0.99 3.25 -23.88
C GLN A 189 0.37 3.54 -24.51
N ASN A 190 1.40 3.77 -23.71
CA ASN A 190 2.73 4.09 -24.22
C ASN A 190 3.37 2.90 -24.94
N THR A 191 3.09 1.67 -24.48
CA THR A 191 3.49 0.44 -25.18
C THR A 191 2.94 0.44 -26.59
N VAL A 192 1.63 0.68 -26.73
CA VAL A 192 0.95 0.62 -28.03
C VAL A 192 1.29 1.80 -28.94
N GLN A 193 1.36 3.03 -28.39
CA GLN A 193 1.49 4.24 -29.21
C GLN A 193 2.94 4.62 -29.54
N ASN A 194 3.89 4.35 -28.64
CA ASN A 194 5.26 4.89 -28.76
C ASN A 194 6.34 3.81 -28.80
N ILE A 195 6.18 2.71 -28.05
CA ILE A 195 7.19 1.64 -27.95
C ILE A 195 7.04 0.65 -29.11
N LEU A 196 5.83 0.10 -29.31
CA LEU A 196 5.56 -0.91 -30.32
C LEU A 196 5.93 -0.47 -31.75
N PRO A 197 5.61 0.75 -32.23
CA PRO A 197 6.04 1.19 -33.56
C PRO A 197 7.57 1.14 -33.75
N ARG A 198 8.32 1.49 -32.69
CA ARG A 198 9.79 1.48 -32.70
C ARG A 198 10.34 0.07 -32.62
N ILE A 199 9.75 -0.81 -31.81
CA ILE A 199 10.09 -2.24 -31.76
C ILE A 199 9.81 -2.91 -33.11
N ILE A 200 8.70 -2.59 -33.78
CA ILE A 200 8.41 -3.08 -35.14
C ILE A 200 9.52 -2.66 -36.11
N GLN A 201 9.91 -1.39 -36.09
CA GLN A 201 10.99 -0.88 -36.94
C GLN A 201 12.35 -1.54 -36.64
N ALA A 202 12.69 -1.70 -35.36
CA ALA A 202 13.91 -2.35 -34.92
C ALA A 202 13.93 -3.84 -35.33
N THR A 203 12.82 -4.54 -35.15
CA THR A 203 12.64 -5.93 -35.58
C THR A 203 12.86 -6.05 -37.09
N ARG A 204 12.23 -5.20 -37.90
CA ARG A 204 12.43 -5.17 -39.37
C ARG A 204 13.89 -4.94 -39.75
N SER A 205 14.54 -3.98 -39.08
CA SER A 205 15.93 -3.60 -39.36
C SER A 205 16.92 -4.71 -39.00
N SER A 206 16.59 -5.55 -38.01
CA SER A 206 17.40 -6.71 -37.64
C SER A 206 17.33 -7.88 -38.64
N GLY A 207 16.38 -7.85 -39.58
CA GLY A 207 16.13 -8.95 -40.51
C GLY A 207 15.44 -10.18 -39.88
N LYS A 208 15.00 -10.09 -38.61
CA LYS A 208 14.26 -11.14 -37.92
C LYS A 208 12.80 -11.17 -38.37
N ARG A 209 12.21 -12.36 -38.37
CA ARG A 209 10.77 -12.56 -38.56
C ARG A 209 10.06 -12.55 -37.21
N ALA A 210 9.12 -11.62 -37.01
CA ALA A 210 8.21 -11.65 -35.86
C ALA A 210 7.12 -12.71 -36.08
N VAL A 211 7.07 -13.72 -35.21
CA VAL A 211 6.20 -14.90 -35.32
C VAL A 211 5.57 -15.21 -33.95
N THR A 212 4.60 -16.11 -33.91
CA THR A 212 4.04 -16.59 -32.64
C THR A 212 5.08 -17.38 -31.84
N VAL A 213 4.89 -17.51 -30.51
CA VAL A 213 5.75 -18.35 -29.66
C VAL A 213 5.77 -19.79 -30.17
N GLY A 214 4.62 -20.33 -30.59
CA GLY A 214 4.55 -21.67 -31.18
C GLY A 214 5.44 -21.84 -32.41
N GLU A 215 5.41 -20.93 -33.38
CA GLU A 215 6.29 -20.99 -34.57
C GLU A 215 7.77 -20.77 -34.19
N CYS A 216 8.03 -19.83 -33.29
CA CYS A 216 9.34 -19.57 -32.69
C CYS A 216 9.96 -20.84 -32.06
N LEU A 217 9.12 -21.74 -31.53
CA LEU A 217 9.53 -23.04 -30.99
C LEU A 217 9.44 -24.21 -32.00
N GLY A 218 8.98 -23.93 -33.22
CA GLY A 218 8.80 -24.92 -34.28
C GLY A 218 7.65 -25.90 -34.04
N ASP A 219 6.67 -25.51 -33.22
CA ASP A 219 5.45 -26.23 -32.86
C ASP A 219 4.29 -25.85 -33.79
N PRO A 220 3.69 -26.80 -34.53
CA PRO A 220 2.58 -26.48 -35.43
C PRO A 220 1.35 -25.99 -34.65
N GLU A 221 0.53 -25.14 -35.29
CA GLU A 221 -0.67 -24.52 -34.67
C GLU A 221 -1.63 -25.53 -34.03
N THR A 222 -1.76 -26.72 -34.62
CA THR A 222 -2.59 -27.81 -34.07
C THR A 222 -2.21 -28.22 -32.64
N ASN A 223 -0.99 -27.88 -32.20
CA ASN A 223 -0.46 -28.18 -30.86
C ASN A 223 -0.53 -26.99 -29.90
N TRP A 224 -1.06 -25.85 -30.33
CA TRP A 224 -1.19 -24.64 -29.48
C TRP A 224 -2.42 -24.71 -28.57
N TYR A 225 -3.40 -25.55 -28.91
CA TYR A 225 -4.65 -25.70 -28.19
C TYR A 225 -4.98 -27.20 -27.95
N ARG A 226 -5.63 -27.54 -26.84
CA ARG A 226 -6.10 -28.92 -26.55
C ARG A 226 -7.22 -29.28 -27.54
N GLY A 227 -7.09 -30.46 -28.17
CA GLY A 227 -8.19 -31.11 -28.90
C GLY A 227 -8.68 -30.41 -30.18
N SER A 228 -7.91 -30.48 -31.26
CA SER A 228 -8.36 -30.19 -32.64
C SER A 228 -8.38 -31.43 -33.56
N GLY A 229 -8.51 -32.63 -32.98
CA GLY A 229 -8.64 -33.90 -33.70
C GLY A 229 -9.97 -34.59 -33.38
N GLY A 230 -10.77 -34.89 -34.40
CA GLY A 230 -12.09 -35.49 -34.25
C GLY A 230 -12.13 -36.97 -33.82
N SER A 231 -13.36 -37.35 -33.44
CA SER A 231 -13.98 -38.68 -33.21
C SER A 231 -13.81 -39.42 -31.87
N GLU A 232 -14.99 -39.53 -31.22
CA GLU A 232 -15.56 -40.67 -30.48
C GLU A 232 -15.16 -40.94 -29.01
N GLY A 233 -16.06 -40.49 -28.12
CA GLY A 233 -16.57 -41.28 -26.99
C GLY A 233 -15.68 -41.42 -25.75
N SER A 234 -15.82 -40.51 -24.78
CA SER A 234 -15.78 -40.88 -23.36
C SER A 234 -16.37 -39.78 -22.49
N GLN A 235 -17.00 -40.21 -21.40
CA GLN A 235 -17.93 -39.48 -20.55
C GLN A 235 -17.32 -38.25 -19.87
N THR A 236 -18.13 -37.21 -19.74
CA THR A 236 -17.92 -36.07 -18.83
C THR A 236 -17.73 -36.58 -17.40
N PRO A 237 -16.61 -36.28 -16.71
CA PRO A 237 -16.50 -36.55 -15.28
C PRO A 237 -17.28 -35.47 -14.53
N THR A 238 -18.32 -35.91 -13.84
CA THR A 238 -19.01 -35.15 -12.79
C THR A 238 -18.10 -35.09 -11.56
N ILE A 239 -17.89 -33.89 -11.00
CA ILE A 239 -17.14 -33.69 -9.76
C ILE A 239 -18.07 -33.99 -8.57
N PRO A 240 -17.68 -34.82 -7.59
CA PRO A 240 -18.48 -35.05 -6.39
C PRO A 240 -18.20 -33.99 -5.32
N GLU A 241 -19.28 -33.45 -4.73
CA GLU A 241 -19.25 -32.68 -3.49
C GLU A 241 -18.62 -33.50 -2.36
N TRP A 242 -17.70 -32.92 -1.57
CA TRP A 242 -17.36 -33.53 -0.28
C TRP A 242 -17.07 -32.54 0.86
N ASN A 243 -17.69 -32.88 1.99
CA ASN A 243 -17.73 -32.20 3.27
C ASN A 243 -16.40 -32.21 4.03
N SER A 244 -16.24 -31.15 4.83
CA SER A 244 -15.21 -30.94 5.84
C SER A 244 -15.20 -32.02 6.93
N THR A 245 -14.02 -32.50 7.29
CA THR A 245 -13.57 -32.85 8.67
C THR A 245 -12.19 -33.52 8.63
N GLY A 246 -11.25 -33.10 9.47
CA GLY A 246 -10.09 -33.94 9.84
C GLY A 246 -8.75 -33.22 9.96
N SER A 247 -8.31 -33.05 11.21
CA SER A 247 -7.10 -32.39 11.71
C SER A 247 -5.77 -33.14 11.56
N HIS A 248 -4.67 -32.35 11.47
CA HIS A 248 -3.32 -32.52 12.05
C HIS A 248 -2.38 -33.67 11.60
N ASN A 249 -1.20 -33.33 11.02
CA ASN A 249 0.10 -33.23 11.73
C ASN A 249 1.31 -33.06 10.79
N ILE A 250 2.23 -32.16 11.17
CA ILE A 250 3.53 -31.85 10.52
C ILE A 250 4.62 -32.81 11.05
N PRO A 251 5.73 -33.05 10.31
CA PRO A 251 7.02 -32.58 10.84
C PRO A 251 7.92 -31.87 9.82
N VAL A 252 8.56 -30.84 10.35
CA VAL A 252 9.59 -29.94 9.82
C VAL A 252 10.92 -30.68 9.59
N VAL A 253 11.66 -30.31 8.53
CA VAL A 253 13.11 -30.57 8.43
C VAL A 253 13.85 -29.26 8.14
N VAL A 254 14.82 -28.98 9.01
CA VAL A 254 15.73 -27.82 9.03
C VAL A 254 17.00 -28.17 8.26
N HIS A 255 17.54 -27.25 7.43
CA HIS A 255 18.99 -26.98 7.33
C HIS A 255 19.29 -25.67 6.56
N THR A 256 20.05 -24.79 7.21
CA THR A 256 20.81 -23.61 6.71
C THR A 256 22.30 -23.98 6.53
N PRO A 257 23.26 -23.11 6.11
CA PRO A 257 23.21 -21.79 5.42
C PRO A 257 24.16 -21.64 4.19
N ALA A 258 24.14 -20.42 3.61
CA ALA A 258 24.84 -19.82 2.44
C ALA A 258 26.39 -19.93 2.36
N PRO A 259 27.02 -19.49 1.23
CA PRO A 259 27.57 -18.10 1.09
C PRO A 259 27.49 -17.53 -0.36
N GLU A 260 27.75 -16.27 -0.76
CA GLU A 260 28.10 -14.96 -0.17
C GLU A 260 27.89 -13.83 -1.22
N ARG A 261 27.42 -12.66 -0.74
CA ARG A 261 27.73 -11.26 -1.12
C ARG A 261 27.59 -10.74 -2.58
N LEU A 262 26.65 -9.80 -2.74
CA LEU A 262 26.90 -8.51 -3.39
C LEU A 262 26.28 -7.39 -2.54
N ALA A 263 27.14 -6.52 -2.01
CA ALA A 263 26.75 -5.38 -1.20
C ALA A 263 26.29 -4.24 -2.12
N LEU A 264 25.01 -3.86 -2.03
CA LEU A 264 24.48 -2.60 -2.53
C LEU A 264 24.44 -1.60 -1.36
N THR A 265 25.28 -0.57 -1.45
CA THR A 265 25.25 0.62 -0.61
C THR A 265 23.98 1.40 -0.90
N ALA A 266 23.05 1.45 0.07
CA ALA A 266 21.81 2.20 -0.04
C ALA A 266 22.08 3.72 0.05
N GLY A 267 22.03 4.42 -1.08
CA GLY A 267 22.19 5.88 -1.18
C GLY A 267 20.95 6.68 -0.78
N TRP A 268 20.27 6.32 0.31
CA TRP A 268 19.07 7.04 0.78
C TRP A 268 19.42 8.06 1.88
N THR A 269 19.08 9.33 1.65
CA THR A 269 19.21 10.42 2.65
C THR A 269 17.84 10.88 3.12
N CYS A 270 17.54 10.70 4.41
CA CYS A 270 16.39 11.32 5.06
C CYS A 270 16.52 12.85 4.95
N PRO A 271 15.58 13.58 4.33
CA PRO A 271 15.64 15.03 4.24
C PRO A 271 15.35 15.62 5.62
N GLY A 272 16.40 15.77 6.45
CA GLY A 272 16.34 16.60 7.65
C GLY A 272 16.05 18.07 7.28
N PRO A 273 15.76 18.93 8.27
CA PRO A 273 15.39 20.33 8.01
C PRO A 273 16.41 21.02 7.11
N SER A 274 15.91 21.72 6.09
CA SER A 274 16.65 22.27 4.94
C SER A 274 17.66 23.39 5.27
N ASN A 275 17.82 23.74 6.55
CA ASN A 275 18.82 24.70 7.03
C ASN A 275 19.63 24.13 8.20
N ALA A 276 20.71 23.41 7.88
CA ALA A 276 21.80 23.11 8.82
C ALA A 276 22.72 24.33 8.98
N GLY A 277 22.18 25.44 9.47
CA GLY A 277 22.95 26.65 9.78
C GLY A 277 23.48 26.63 11.22
N ALA A 278 24.45 25.78 11.53
CA ALA A 278 25.19 25.88 12.80
C ALA A 278 26.61 26.41 12.55
N PHE A 279 26.81 27.71 12.76
CA PHE A 279 28.15 28.26 12.94
C PHE A 279 28.70 27.78 14.29
N PHE A 280 29.73 26.94 14.25
CA PHE A 280 30.53 26.61 15.42
C PHE A 280 31.33 27.83 15.88
N ARG A 281 31.02 28.37 17.06
CA ARG A 281 32.04 29.06 17.87
C ARG A 281 32.61 28.05 18.85
N HIS A 282 33.85 27.63 18.57
CA HIS A 282 34.78 27.00 19.51
C HIS A 282 34.60 27.55 20.93
N GLN A 283 34.20 26.71 21.89
CA GLN A 283 34.58 26.83 23.30
C GLN A 283 34.60 25.45 23.98
N THR A 284 35.62 24.65 23.67
CA THR A 284 36.28 23.84 24.69
C THR A 284 37.35 24.72 25.32
N THR A 285 37.53 24.61 26.64
CA THR A 285 38.59 25.19 27.51
C THR A 285 38.37 26.51 28.27
N THR A 286 37.15 27.02 28.49
CA THR A 286 36.99 28.22 29.37
C THR A 286 36.15 28.03 30.64
N ASP A 287 35.42 26.91 30.81
CA ASP A 287 34.62 26.65 32.02
C ASP A 287 35.30 25.75 33.07
N MET A 288 36.58 25.41 32.90
CA MET A 288 37.39 24.73 33.93
C MET A 288 38.42 25.63 34.63
N ALA A 289 38.45 26.94 34.36
CA ALA A 289 39.48 27.84 34.90
C ALA A 289 38.95 29.12 35.57
N ARG A 290 37.71 29.14 36.08
CA ARG A 290 37.18 30.23 36.93
C ARG A 290 36.44 29.73 38.16
N ARG A 291 37.10 28.89 38.96
CA ARG A 291 36.80 28.76 40.40
C ARG A 291 38.10 28.62 41.16
N ASN A 292 38.81 29.73 41.33
CA ASN A 292 39.81 29.89 42.39
C ASN A 292 40.10 31.38 42.62
N VAL A 293 39.29 32.02 43.47
CA VAL A 293 39.63 33.03 44.50
C VAL A 293 38.42 33.03 45.44
N GLY A 294 38.44 32.88 46.77
CA GLY A 294 39.46 32.67 47.78
C GLY A 294 38.74 32.75 49.14
N GLN A 295 38.90 31.69 49.94
CA GLN A 295 38.77 31.59 51.41
C GLN A 295 37.60 32.26 52.17
N ALA A 296 36.76 31.42 52.77
CA ALA A 296 36.48 31.52 54.21
C ALA A 296 36.44 30.10 54.81
N VAL A 297 37.24 29.90 55.84
CA VAL A 297 37.38 28.66 56.61
C VAL A 297 36.14 28.48 57.48
N ALA A 298 35.42 27.37 57.31
CA ALA A 298 34.62 26.78 58.37
C ALA A 298 34.56 25.27 58.16
N SER A 299 35.17 24.54 59.09
CA SER A 299 35.03 23.11 59.24
C SER A 299 33.57 22.76 59.53
N ALA A 300 32.95 21.95 58.68
CA ALA A 300 31.80 21.16 59.07
C ALA A 300 31.79 19.88 58.24
N THR A 301 32.10 18.78 58.92
CA THR A 301 31.72 17.44 58.54
C THR A 301 30.20 17.39 58.35
N GLU A 302 29.73 17.50 57.10
CA GLU A 302 28.33 17.26 56.79
C GLU A 302 28.21 16.08 55.83
N SER A 303 27.51 15.07 56.32
CA SER A 303 27.14 13.85 55.62
C SER A 303 26.55 14.17 54.24
N GLU A 304 27.04 13.50 53.21
CA GLU A 304 26.40 13.41 51.90
C GLU A 304 24.99 12.81 52.06
N THR A 305 24.02 13.66 52.30
CA THR A 305 22.62 13.33 52.08
C THR A 305 22.38 13.44 50.59
N TRP A 306 22.27 12.29 49.92
CA TRP A 306 21.84 12.19 48.53
C TRP A 306 20.45 12.80 48.40
N LYS A 307 20.37 14.10 48.14
CA LYS A 307 19.11 14.77 47.78
C LYS A 307 18.75 14.32 46.37
N ARG A 308 18.04 13.19 46.25
CA ARG A 308 17.33 12.87 45.02
C ARG A 308 16.39 14.05 44.71
N PRO A 309 16.42 14.62 43.50
CA PRO A 309 15.42 15.62 43.12
C PRO A 309 14.02 15.00 43.26
N LEU A 310 13.09 15.73 43.88
CA LEU A 310 11.71 15.29 44.13
C LEU A 310 10.90 15.10 42.83
N SER A 311 11.41 15.59 41.69
CA SER A 311 10.77 15.45 40.38
C SER A 311 11.60 14.52 39.48
N PRO A 312 10.94 13.64 38.69
CA PRO A 312 11.63 12.81 37.71
C PRO A 312 12.44 13.65 36.72
N PRO A 313 13.55 13.11 36.17
CA PRO A 313 14.31 13.75 35.11
C PRO A 313 13.41 14.25 33.98
N LEU A 314 13.77 15.39 33.38
CA LEU A 314 12.95 16.03 32.35
C LEU A 314 12.73 15.12 31.13
N ARG A 315 13.74 14.32 30.77
CA ARG A 315 13.64 13.29 29.73
C ARG A 315 12.58 12.23 30.05
N ASP A 316 12.52 11.78 31.31
CA ASP A 316 11.53 10.78 31.75
C ASP A 316 10.12 11.37 31.73
N ARG A 317 9.98 12.65 32.10
CA ARG A 317 8.70 13.38 31.99
C ARG A 317 8.24 13.51 30.53
N ALA A 318 9.14 13.90 29.64
CA ALA A 318 8.88 14.00 28.20
C ALA A 318 8.50 12.64 27.59
N THR A 319 9.28 11.60 27.89
CA THR A 319 9.02 10.22 27.46
C THR A 319 7.67 9.74 28.00
N THR A 320 7.38 9.94 29.28
CA THR A 320 6.11 9.57 29.91
C THR A 320 4.94 10.32 29.29
N PHE A 321 5.10 11.61 28.98
CA PHE A 321 4.09 12.39 28.28
C PHE A 321 3.80 11.79 26.90
N PHE A 322 4.85 11.45 26.13
CA PHE A 322 4.69 10.80 24.83
C PHE A 322 3.95 9.46 24.95
N ILE A 323 4.42 8.57 25.82
CA ILE A 323 3.82 7.25 26.04
C ILE A 323 2.34 7.42 26.43
N ARG A 324 2.04 8.33 27.36
CA ARG A 324 0.66 8.58 27.80
C ARG A 324 -0.27 9.07 26.69
N GLN A 325 0.23 9.89 25.75
CA GLN A 325 -0.61 10.52 24.72
C GLN A 325 -0.65 9.73 23.40
N TYR A 326 0.40 8.98 23.08
CA TYR A 326 0.61 8.39 21.75
C TYR A 326 0.80 6.88 21.75
N THR A 327 0.93 6.23 22.92
CA THR A 327 0.91 4.77 23.04
C THR A 327 -0.38 4.31 23.71
N PHE A 328 -0.93 3.21 23.20
CA PHE A 328 -2.27 2.76 23.55
C PHE A 328 -2.15 1.38 24.17
N ASP A 329 -2.36 1.27 25.48
CA ASP A 329 -2.52 -0.01 26.18
C ASP A 329 -3.87 0.01 26.88
N VAL A 330 -4.82 -0.78 26.36
CA VAL A 330 -6.06 -1.07 27.09
C VAL A 330 -5.98 -2.53 27.48
N SER A 331 -5.76 -2.74 28.77
CA SER A 331 -5.55 -4.01 29.46
C SER A 331 -6.80 -4.91 29.48
N ASN A 332 -7.36 -5.27 28.31
CA ASN A 332 -8.46 -6.24 28.15
C ASN A 332 -8.64 -6.74 26.69
N GLY A 333 -7.58 -7.26 26.06
CA GLY A 333 -7.69 -8.33 25.05
C GLY A 333 -8.30 -8.04 23.67
N ALA A 334 -8.42 -6.78 23.22
CA ALA A 334 -8.91 -6.47 21.87
C ALA A 334 -7.92 -5.59 21.09
N LEU A 335 -7.55 -6.03 19.89
CA LEU A 335 -6.80 -5.36 18.79
C LEU A 335 -6.22 -3.97 19.15
N GLN A 336 -4.91 -3.95 19.43
CA GLN A 336 -4.13 -2.82 19.95
C GLN A 336 -3.20 -2.27 18.88
N ASP A 337 -3.21 -0.97 18.56
CA ASP A 337 -2.56 -0.54 17.31
C ASP A 337 -2.17 0.95 17.21
N SER A 338 -1.51 1.55 18.21
CA SER A 338 -0.57 2.65 17.90
C SER A 338 0.62 2.73 18.84
N HIS A 339 1.82 2.67 18.25
CA HIS A 339 3.12 2.69 18.93
C HIS A 339 3.25 1.65 20.07
N GLU A 340 2.45 0.58 20.02
CA GLU A 340 2.35 -0.41 21.09
C GLU A 340 3.63 -1.27 21.21
N TYR A 341 4.47 -1.25 20.19
CA TYR A 341 5.80 -1.86 20.20
C TYR A 341 6.80 -1.10 21.09
N LEU A 342 6.54 0.18 21.42
CA LEU A 342 7.52 1.04 22.11
C LEU A 342 7.89 0.57 23.51
N PRO A 343 6.97 0.18 24.42
CA PRO A 343 7.34 -0.30 25.74
C PRO A 343 8.26 -1.53 25.68
N PHE A 344 8.14 -2.36 24.62
CA PHE A 344 9.05 -3.48 24.40
C PHE A 344 10.42 -3.00 23.91
N LEU A 345 10.47 -2.17 22.85
CA LEU A 345 11.73 -1.69 22.29
C LEU A 345 12.54 -0.83 23.27
N ILE A 346 11.87 0.03 24.04
CA ILE A 346 12.51 0.85 25.09
C ILE A 346 13.19 -0.05 26.12
N ARG A 347 12.52 -1.13 26.56
CA ARG A 347 13.07 -2.09 27.53
C ARG A 347 14.22 -2.91 26.93
N LYS A 348 14.08 -3.36 25.68
CA LYS A 348 15.09 -4.17 24.97
C LYS A 348 16.39 -3.39 24.74
N GLU A 349 16.29 -2.12 24.37
CA GLU A 349 17.45 -1.28 24.07
C GLU A 349 18.35 -1.04 25.30
N GLY A 350 17.75 -0.97 26.50
CA GLY A 350 18.44 -0.92 27.80
C GLY A 350 19.29 0.34 28.07
N SER A 351 19.71 1.06 27.01
CA SER A 351 20.44 2.31 27.04
C SER A 351 19.49 3.49 26.91
N ALA A 352 19.56 4.40 27.88
CA ALA A 352 18.83 5.66 27.82
C ALA A 352 19.20 6.50 26.59
N PHE A 353 20.33 6.25 25.90
CA PHE A 353 20.79 7.01 24.74
C PHE A 353 20.76 6.20 23.44
N GLY A 354 20.09 5.04 23.43
CA GLY A 354 19.87 4.30 22.20
C GLY A 354 18.93 5.03 21.23
N LEU A 355 18.82 4.52 20.01
CA LEU A 355 18.05 5.09 18.92
C LEU A 355 16.58 5.29 19.30
N ILE A 356 15.91 4.26 19.83
CA ILE A 356 14.49 4.34 20.18
C ILE A 356 14.28 5.31 21.36
N ASN A 357 15.06 5.17 22.43
CA ASN A 357 14.96 6.05 23.60
C ASN A 357 15.27 7.52 23.26
N THR A 358 16.12 7.78 22.27
CA THR A 358 16.43 9.14 21.81
C THR A 358 15.31 9.71 20.95
N THR A 359 14.78 8.93 20.01
CA THR A 359 13.65 9.35 19.16
C THR A 359 12.37 9.60 19.98
N VAL A 360 12.03 8.71 20.93
CA VAL A 360 10.86 8.88 21.82
C VAL A 360 11.03 10.10 22.71
N ALA A 361 12.23 10.31 23.27
CA ALA A 361 12.50 11.50 24.06
C ALA A 361 12.36 12.77 23.23
N ALA A 362 12.90 12.81 22.00
CA ALA A 362 12.73 13.93 21.09
C ALA A 362 11.25 14.25 20.84
N ALA A 363 10.44 13.24 20.49
CA ALA A 363 9.01 13.41 20.25
C ALA A 363 8.25 13.85 21.51
N GLY A 364 8.60 13.29 22.66
CA GLY A 364 8.04 13.69 23.94
C GLY A 364 8.38 15.12 24.33
N PHE A 365 9.60 15.58 24.06
CA PHE A 365 10.00 16.96 24.29
C PHE A 365 9.26 17.93 23.37
N ALA A 366 9.08 17.59 22.08
CA ALA A 366 8.27 18.36 21.16
C ALA A 366 6.83 18.49 21.67
N ALA A 367 6.18 17.35 21.96
CA ALA A 367 4.79 17.29 22.37
C ALA A 367 4.55 18.04 23.68
N LEU A 368 5.41 17.79 24.68
CA LEU A 368 5.33 18.43 25.99
C LEU A 368 5.65 19.94 25.92
N SER A 369 6.60 20.35 25.08
CA SER A 369 6.91 21.77 24.82
C SER A 369 5.70 22.48 24.23
N ASN A 370 5.06 21.87 23.24
CA ASN A 370 3.88 22.43 22.57
C ASN A 370 2.66 22.50 23.50
N ALA A 371 2.33 21.41 24.19
CA ALA A 371 1.17 21.34 25.09
C ALA A 371 1.34 22.22 26.34
N GLY A 372 2.58 22.31 26.86
CA GLY A 372 2.91 23.14 28.02
C GLY A 372 3.26 24.59 27.68
N ASN A 373 3.38 24.93 26.39
CA ASN A 373 3.88 26.21 25.89
C ASN A 373 5.25 26.62 26.49
N VAL A 374 6.20 25.67 26.57
CA VAL A 374 7.53 25.87 27.17
C VAL A 374 8.60 25.86 26.09
N ALA A 375 9.06 27.06 25.70
CA ALA A 375 9.96 27.23 24.55
C ALA A 375 11.34 26.59 24.76
N GLU A 376 11.81 26.48 26.00
CA GLU A 376 13.12 25.92 26.33
C GLU A 376 13.24 24.43 25.91
N TRP A 377 12.12 23.70 25.95
CA TRP A 377 12.10 22.25 25.64
C TRP A 377 12.11 21.96 24.13
N ARG A 378 11.76 22.95 23.31
CA ARG A 378 11.83 22.84 21.84
C ARG A 378 13.28 22.71 21.36
N SER A 379 14.21 23.42 21.97
CA SER A 379 15.64 23.34 21.60
C SER A 379 16.21 21.95 21.91
N GLU A 380 15.83 21.38 23.06
CA GLU A 380 16.26 20.03 23.45
C GLU A 380 15.63 18.94 22.56
N SER A 381 14.35 19.12 22.19
CA SER A 381 13.65 18.27 21.22
C SER A 381 14.42 18.17 19.89
N ILE A 382 14.81 19.32 19.32
CA ILE A 382 15.54 19.39 18.04
C ILE A 382 16.93 18.76 18.18
N ARG A 383 17.64 19.03 19.28
CA ARG A 383 18.97 18.46 19.55
C ARG A 383 18.91 16.93 19.60
N LEU A 384 17.92 16.36 20.30
CA LEU A 384 17.73 14.91 20.39
C LEU A 384 17.30 14.32 19.04
N TYR A 385 16.47 15.02 18.27
CA TYR A 385 16.08 14.58 16.92
C TYR A 385 17.28 14.49 15.97
N GLN A 386 18.18 15.48 16.01
CA GLN A 386 19.43 15.44 15.23
C GLN A 386 20.32 14.26 15.61
N ILE A 387 20.43 13.95 16.91
CA ILE A 387 21.16 12.77 17.38
C ILE A 387 20.49 11.49 16.87
N ALA A 388 19.16 11.40 16.95
CA ALA A 388 18.41 10.26 16.46
C ALA A 388 18.59 10.04 14.94
N ILE A 389 18.60 11.11 14.13
CA ILE A 389 18.90 11.03 12.69
C ILE A 389 20.29 10.44 12.46
N GLN A 390 21.31 10.92 13.18
CA GLN A 390 22.67 10.38 13.04
C GLN A 390 22.75 8.91 13.46
N GLN A 391 22.05 8.53 14.53
CA GLN A 391 21.96 7.15 14.99
C GLN A 391 21.25 6.26 13.96
N LEU A 392 20.15 6.73 13.36
CA LEU A 392 19.42 6.02 12.34
C LEU A 392 20.27 5.85 11.06
N GLN A 393 20.98 6.88 10.62
CA GLN A 393 21.89 6.79 9.48
C GLN A 393 22.98 5.74 9.71
N ASN A 394 23.58 5.71 10.91
CA ASN A 394 24.55 4.69 11.26
C ASN A 394 23.93 3.29 11.27
N ALA A 395 22.71 3.14 11.82
CA ALA A 395 21.99 1.87 11.84
C ALA A 395 21.64 1.36 10.44
N LEU A 396 21.26 2.24 9.52
CA LEU A 396 20.93 1.89 8.13
C LEU A 396 22.17 1.46 7.31
N GLN A 397 23.36 1.97 7.65
CA GLN A 397 24.62 1.56 7.02
C GLN A 397 25.15 0.22 7.54
N ASP A 398 24.77 -0.16 8.77
CA ASP A 398 25.17 -1.42 9.38
C ASP A 398 24.28 -2.59 8.88
N PRO A 399 24.85 -3.66 8.31
CA PRO A 399 24.07 -4.78 7.75
C PRO A 399 23.16 -5.51 8.75
N VAL A 400 23.48 -5.45 10.04
CA VAL A 400 22.73 -6.09 11.14
C VAL A 400 21.68 -5.13 11.67
N GLN A 401 22.05 -3.88 11.95
CA GLN A 401 21.12 -2.91 12.53
C GLN A 401 20.05 -2.46 11.54
N ARG A 402 20.32 -2.43 10.23
CA ARG A 402 19.35 -1.98 9.22
C ARG A 402 18.08 -2.84 9.13
N VAL A 403 18.14 -4.08 9.63
CA VAL A 403 16.99 -5.01 9.69
C VAL A 403 16.41 -5.17 11.11
N ALA A 404 16.89 -4.38 12.08
CA ALA A 404 16.43 -4.44 13.47
C ALA A 404 15.05 -3.79 13.66
N ASP A 405 14.29 -4.25 14.65
CA ASP A 405 13.02 -3.64 15.05
C ASP A 405 13.17 -2.16 15.42
N GLU A 406 14.28 -1.84 16.10
CA GLU A 406 14.64 -0.49 16.53
C GLU A 406 14.77 0.47 15.36
N THR A 407 15.29 0.00 14.23
CA THR A 407 15.45 0.81 13.01
C THR A 407 14.10 1.13 12.38
N LEU A 408 13.25 0.12 12.15
CA LEU A 408 11.90 0.34 11.61
C LEU A 408 11.05 1.18 12.58
N GLY A 409 11.14 0.89 13.88
CA GLY A 409 10.44 1.65 14.92
C GLY A 409 10.87 3.12 14.95
N ALA A 410 12.16 3.40 14.78
CA ALA A 410 12.66 4.77 14.71
C ALA A 410 12.16 5.51 13.46
N VAL A 411 12.17 4.87 12.28
CA VAL A 411 11.61 5.47 11.05
C VAL A 411 10.14 5.87 11.24
N LEU A 412 9.32 4.97 11.78
CA LEU A 412 7.89 5.24 12.03
C LEU A 412 7.67 6.35 13.09
N LEU A 413 8.52 6.38 14.13
CA LEU A 413 8.50 7.41 15.17
C LEU A 413 8.94 8.78 14.65
N MET A 414 9.90 8.84 13.73
CA MET A 414 10.38 10.11 13.17
C MET A 414 9.28 10.83 12.38
N GLY A 415 8.47 10.11 11.59
CA GLY A 415 7.29 10.70 10.96
C GLY A 415 6.27 11.24 11.98
N THR A 416 6.14 10.56 13.13
CA THR A 416 5.29 11.04 14.24
C THR A 416 5.88 12.29 14.90
N PHE A 417 7.21 12.34 15.10
CA PHE A 417 7.91 13.52 15.60
C PHE A 417 7.62 14.73 14.73
N GLU A 418 7.71 14.59 13.41
CA GLU A 418 7.51 15.70 12.47
C GLU A 418 6.09 16.24 12.53
N THR A 419 5.10 15.35 12.68
CA THR A 419 3.68 15.69 12.88
C THR A 419 3.47 16.49 14.18
N ILE A 420 4.25 16.20 15.22
CA ILE A 420 4.21 16.90 16.51
C ILE A 420 4.92 18.25 16.42
N ALA A 421 6.14 18.26 15.90
CA ALA A 421 7.08 19.37 16.01
C ALA A 421 6.88 20.47 14.96
N PHE A 422 6.35 20.12 13.78
CA PHE A 422 6.25 21.02 12.65
C PHE A 422 4.79 21.22 12.23
N ALA A 423 4.50 22.42 11.72
CA ALA A 423 3.15 22.93 11.50
C ALA A 423 2.84 23.17 10.00
N ASP A 424 3.80 22.92 9.12
CA ASP A 424 3.73 23.33 7.73
C ASP A 424 3.45 22.15 6.79
N THR A 425 3.11 22.47 5.55
CA THR A 425 2.81 21.52 4.48
C THR A 425 3.99 20.59 4.19
N SER A 426 5.22 21.02 4.47
CA SER A 426 6.43 20.20 4.33
C SER A 426 6.47 19.02 5.29
N SER A 427 5.78 19.13 6.44
CA SER A 427 5.66 18.06 7.44
C SER A 427 4.90 16.85 6.90
N MET A 428 3.94 17.05 5.99
CA MET A 428 3.21 15.97 5.34
C MET A 428 4.03 15.28 4.26
N LYS A 429 4.83 16.06 3.52
CA LYS A 429 5.81 15.50 2.57
C LYS A 429 6.85 14.64 3.30
N ALA A 430 7.34 15.11 4.44
CA ALA A 430 8.29 14.37 5.27
C ALA A 430 7.67 13.07 5.82
N PHE A 431 6.42 13.12 6.27
CA PHE A 431 5.66 11.94 6.70
C PHE A 431 5.57 10.87 5.59
N SER A 432 5.21 11.25 4.36
CA SER A 432 5.16 10.33 3.20
C SER A 432 6.52 9.66 2.94
N GLN A 433 7.63 10.41 3.06
CA GLN A 433 8.98 9.84 2.91
C GLN A 433 9.31 8.80 3.99
N HIS A 434 8.85 8.99 5.24
CA HIS A 434 9.02 7.99 6.29
C HIS A 434 8.21 6.72 6.03
N ILE A 435 7.03 6.83 5.41
CA ILE A 435 6.24 5.67 5.00
C ILE A 435 6.96 4.87 3.90
N ILE A 436 7.53 5.54 2.90
CA ILE A 436 8.37 4.90 1.87
C ILE A 436 9.61 4.24 2.50
N ALA A 437 10.27 4.92 3.43
CA ALA A 437 11.43 4.36 4.14
C ALA A 437 11.05 3.14 4.98
N ALA A 438 9.89 3.17 5.66
CA ALA A 438 9.36 2.06 6.44
C ALA A 438 9.03 0.85 5.55
N ALA A 439 8.41 1.08 4.39
CA ALA A 439 8.16 0.09 3.36
C ALA A 439 9.46 -0.62 2.91
N ARG A 440 10.52 0.15 2.62
CA ARG A 440 11.83 -0.42 2.29
C ARG A 440 12.43 -1.21 3.45
N CYS A 441 12.27 -0.75 4.69
CA CYS A 441 12.71 -1.49 5.87
C CYS A 441 11.97 -2.82 6.00
N ILE A 442 10.65 -2.86 5.80
CA ILE A 442 9.86 -4.10 5.84
C ILE A 442 10.33 -5.07 4.76
N GLU A 443 10.53 -4.59 3.53
CA GLU A 443 11.04 -5.43 2.44
C GLU A 443 12.42 -6.02 2.78
N MET A 444 13.37 -5.21 3.26
CA MET A 444 14.71 -5.68 3.65
C MET A 444 14.70 -6.69 4.80
N ARG A 445 13.72 -6.60 5.72
CA ARG A 445 13.60 -7.47 6.88
C ARG A 445 13.00 -8.85 6.56
N GLY A 446 12.29 -8.97 5.44
CA GLY A 446 11.72 -10.22 4.96
C GLY A 446 10.57 -10.79 5.83
N PRO A 447 10.02 -11.96 5.46
CA PRO A 447 8.82 -12.52 6.11
C PRO A 447 9.03 -12.95 7.56
N GLN A 448 10.27 -13.19 8.01
CA GLN A 448 10.54 -13.65 9.37
C GLN A 448 10.15 -12.61 10.43
N GLN A 449 10.06 -11.32 10.08
CA GLN A 449 9.69 -10.26 11.02
C GLN A 449 8.29 -10.47 11.62
N PHE A 450 7.36 -11.05 10.86
CA PHE A 450 5.96 -11.24 11.28
C PHE A 450 5.76 -12.38 12.28
N GLN A 451 6.76 -13.25 12.45
CA GLN A 451 6.74 -14.30 13.47
C GLN A 451 6.88 -13.73 14.89
N THR A 452 7.36 -12.49 15.01
CA THR A 452 7.48 -11.81 16.29
C THR A 452 6.30 -10.86 16.51
N PRO A 453 5.75 -10.78 17.73
CA PRO A 453 4.67 -9.82 18.03
C PRO A 453 5.07 -8.37 17.74
N VAL A 454 6.36 -8.03 17.88
CA VAL A 454 6.89 -6.68 17.67
C VAL A 454 6.94 -6.35 16.18
N GLY A 455 7.48 -7.24 15.35
CA GLY A 455 7.51 -7.04 13.90
C GLY A 455 6.11 -6.97 13.30
N LEU A 456 5.16 -7.78 13.78
CA LEU A 456 3.75 -7.69 13.38
C LEU A 456 3.15 -6.32 13.73
N LYS A 457 3.35 -5.84 14.97
CA LYS A 457 2.86 -4.52 15.42
C LYS A 457 3.50 -3.35 14.65
N LEU A 458 4.78 -3.44 14.30
CA LEU A 458 5.45 -2.44 13.48
C LEU A 458 4.84 -2.37 12.07
N PHE A 459 4.53 -3.52 11.47
CA PHE A 459 3.83 -3.56 10.20
C PHE A 459 2.40 -3.02 10.29
N MET A 460 1.64 -3.38 11.33
CA MET A 460 0.28 -2.85 11.54
C MET A 460 0.29 -1.32 11.72
N GLN A 461 1.26 -0.78 12.47
CA GLN A 461 1.48 0.66 12.59
C GLN A 461 1.69 1.33 11.23
N MET A 462 2.54 0.75 10.38
CA MET A 462 2.82 1.29 9.06
C MET A 462 1.58 1.21 8.16
N ARG A 463 0.95 0.03 8.08
CA ARG A 463 -0.23 -0.21 7.25
C ARG A 463 -1.40 0.70 7.61
N ARG A 464 -1.60 1.01 8.90
CA ARG A 464 -2.61 1.97 9.34
C ARG A 464 -2.41 3.36 8.74
N HIS A 465 -1.17 3.85 8.70
CA HIS A 465 -0.86 5.15 8.12
C HIS A 465 -1.13 5.18 6.61
N MET A 466 -1.01 4.04 5.93
CA MET A 466 -1.37 3.89 4.52
C MET A 466 -2.88 3.90 4.27
N LEU A 467 -3.72 3.54 5.25
CA LEU A 467 -5.18 3.74 5.13
C LEU A 467 -5.59 5.22 5.04
N GLN A 468 -4.64 6.15 5.19
CA GLN A 468 -4.84 7.60 5.16
C GLN A 468 -4.02 8.28 4.04
N GLU A 469 -3.10 7.59 3.36
CA GLU A 469 -2.05 8.16 2.49
C GLU A 469 -1.64 7.18 1.35
N PRO A 470 -0.94 7.60 0.29
CA PRO A 470 -0.64 6.72 -0.86
C PRO A 470 0.11 5.43 -0.50
N PHE A 471 -0.25 4.35 -1.20
CA PHE A 471 0.15 2.97 -0.92
C PHE A 471 1.40 2.54 -1.70
N PRO A 472 2.35 1.81 -1.09
CA PRO A 472 3.36 1.05 -1.83
C PRO A 472 2.72 -0.13 -2.56
N LEU A 473 3.18 -0.41 -3.78
CA LEU A 473 2.67 -1.50 -4.63
C LEU A 473 2.84 -2.90 -3.98
N GLU A 474 3.77 -3.04 -3.04
CA GLU A 474 4.13 -4.30 -2.40
C GLU A 474 3.34 -4.62 -1.12
N ILE A 475 2.40 -3.77 -0.71
CA ILE A 475 1.64 -3.96 0.54
C ILE A 475 0.83 -5.26 0.56
N SER A 476 0.29 -5.69 -0.59
CA SER A 476 -0.43 -6.96 -0.73
C SER A 476 0.49 -8.17 -0.46
N LYS A 477 1.74 -8.09 -0.88
CA LYS A 477 2.78 -9.09 -0.58
C LYS A 477 3.09 -9.13 0.91
N TRP A 478 3.28 -7.99 1.57
CA TRP A 478 3.57 -7.96 3.01
C TRP A 478 2.37 -8.38 3.87
N SER A 479 1.15 -8.04 3.44
CA SER A 479 -0.08 -8.51 4.09
C SER A 479 -0.15 -10.04 4.07
N ARG A 480 0.18 -10.68 2.95
CA ARG A 480 0.28 -12.16 2.86
C ARG A 480 1.36 -12.74 3.76
N TRP A 481 2.49 -12.06 3.95
CA TRP A 481 3.50 -12.48 4.93
C TRP A 481 3.01 -12.38 6.37
N ALA A 482 2.16 -11.39 6.66
CA ALA A 482 1.70 -11.09 8.01
C ALA A 482 0.45 -11.91 8.42
N GLU A 483 -0.46 -12.19 7.49
CA GLU A 483 -1.77 -12.82 7.72
C GLU A 483 -1.71 -14.16 8.48
N PRO A 484 -0.79 -15.11 8.16
CA PRO A 484 -0.68 -16.37 8.91
C PRO A 484 -0.30 -16.21 10.38
N HIS A 485 0.23 -15.04 10.75
CA HIS A 485 0.66 -14.71 12.11
C HIS A 485 -0.36 -13.83 12.85
N GLN A 486 -1.50 -13.52 12.23
CA GLN A 486 -2.58 -12.73 12.82
C GLN A 486 -3.69 -13.64 13.36
N SER A 487 -4.40 -13.15 14.38
CA SER A 487 -5.67 -13.77 14.79
C SER A 487 -6.78 -13.49 13.79
N GLU A 488 -7.82 -14.32 13.74
CA GLU A 488 -9.03 -14.11 12.92
C GLU A 488 -9.68 -12.73 13.10
N ALA A 489 -9.49 -12.12 14.26
CA ALA A 489 -9.94 -10.76 14.55
C ALA A 489 -9.37 -9.70 13.60
N TYR A 490 -8.31 -10.02 12.83
CA TYR A 490 -7.74 -9.15 11.80
C TYR A 490 -8.41 -9.27 10.42
N ILE A 491 -9.24 -10.29 10.16
CA ILE A 491 -9.86 -10.53 8.85
C ILE A 491 -10.62 -9.29 8.33
N PRO A 492 -11.52 -8.65 9.12
CA PRO A 492 -12.22 -7.47 8.63
C PRO A 492 -11.29 -6.29 8.34
N ILE A 493 -10.16 -6.18 9.04
CA ILE A 493 -9.17 -5.11 8.78
C ILE A 493 -8.49 -5.35 7.44
N ASN A 494 -8.10 -6.60 7.19
CA ASN A 494 -7.38 -6.98 5.97
C ASN A 494 -8.28 -6.72 4.75
N GLN A 495 -9.55 -7.10 4.84
CA GLN A 495 -10.56 -6.81 3.81
C GLN A 495 -10.72 -5.31 3.55
N LEU A 496 -10.90 -4.50 4.61
CA LEU A 496 -11.00 -3.05 4.43
C LEU A 496 -9.72 -2.45 3.85
N SER A 497 -8.56 -2.97 4.23
CA SER A 497 -7.27 -2.53 3.70
C SER A 497 -7.14 -2.83 2.21
N GLN A 498 -7.49 -4.05 1.78
CA GLN A 498 -7.49 -4.46 0.38
C GLN A 498 -8.45 -3.61 -0.47
N ILE A 499 -9.64 -3.29 0.04
CA ILE A 499 -10.58 -2.39 -0.65
C ILE A 499 -9.97 -1.00 -0.83
N ASN A 500 -9.33 -0.45 0.21
CA ASN A 500 -8.68 0.86 0.14
C ASN A 500 -7.47 0.88 -0.81
N GLU A 501 -6.66 -0.18 -0.80
CA GLU A 501 -5.53 -0.35 -1.73
C GLU A 501 -6.00 -0.37 -3.19
N ALA A 502 -7.05 -1.13 -3.47
CA ALA A 502 -7.65 -1.23 -4.80
C ALA A 502 -8.29 0.10 -5.24
N LEU A 503 -8.99 0.78 -4.33
CA LEU A 503 -9.56 2.11 -4.58
C LEU A 503 -8.47 3.14 -4.89
N ALA A 504 -7.38 3.15 -4.12
CA ALA A 504 -6.27 4.07 -4.35
C ALA A 504 -5.63 3.82 -5.73
N SER A 505 -5.44 2.56 -6.09
CA SER A 505 -4.92 2.16 -7.40
C SER A 505 -5.83 2.61 -8.54
N ALA A 506 -7.15 2.39 -8.41
CA ALA A 506 -8.13 2.83 -9.40
C ALA A 506 -8.16 4.35 -9.57
N ARG A 507 -8.04 5.12 -8.48
CA ARG A 507 -8.01 6.58 -8.52
C ARG A 507 -6.71 7.10 -9.15
N ALA A 508 -5.58 6.46 -8.84
CA ALA A 508 -4.30 6.76 -9.45
C ALA A 508 -4.34 6.55 -10.97
N GLU A 509 -4.91 5.43 -11.41
CA GLU A 509 -5.13 5.11 -12.82
C GLU A 509 -5.96 6.19 -13.54
N LEU A 510 -7.12 6.56 -12.99
CA LEU A 510 -7.98 7.61 -13.55
C LEU A 510 -7.22 8.94 -13.69
N LYS A 511 -6.31 9.26 -12.76
CA LYS A 511 -5.45 10.46 -12.86
C LYS A 511 -4.44 10.34 -13.99
N TYR A 512 -3.65 9.27 -13.99
CA TYR A 512 -2.51 9.11 -14.89
C TYR A 512 -2.95 9.00 -16.35
N GLN A 513 -4.16 8.51 -16.57
CA GLN A 513 -4.81 8.47 -17.87
C GLN A 513 -5.58 9.76 -18.20
N GLU A 514 -5.55 10.78 -17.32
CA GLU A 514 -6.28 12.05 -17.46
C GLU A 514 -7.78 11.85 -17.76
N ILE A 515 -8.37 10.77 -17.22
CA ILE A 515 -9.78 10.48 -17.40
C ILE A 515 -10.58 11.55 -16.68
N THR A 516 -11.38 12.28 -17.45
CA THR A 516 -12.23 13.37 -16.97
C THR A 516 -13.72 13.10 -17.20
N ASP A 517 -14.06 12.06 -17.97
CA ASP A 517 -15.44 11.67 -18.24
C ASP A 517 -16.14 11.18 -16.96
N PRO A 518 -17.24 11.83 -16.55
CA PRO A 518 -17.92 11.49 -15.29
C PRO A 518 -18.54 10.08 -15.25
N ASP A 519 -19.00 9.54 -16.38
CA ASP A 519 -19.60 8.22 -16.42
C ASP A 519 -18.52 7.15 -16.27
N VAL A 520 -17.37 7.33 -16.94
CA VAL A 520 -16.21 6.43 -16.78
C VAL A 520 -15.71 6.44 -15.34
N ILE A 521 -15.56 7.61 -14.74
CA ILE A 521 -15.14 7.75 -13.34
C ILE A 521 -16.16 7.10 -12.40
N SER A 522 -17.45 7.32 -12.61
CA SER A 522 -18.50 6.74 -11.77
C SER A 522 -18.53 5.21 -11.87
N ASN A 523 -18.45 4.67 -13.08
CA ASN A 523 -18.42 3.23 -13.32
C ASN A 523 -17.17 2.57 -12.69
N ARG A 524 -16.03 3.27 -12.68
CA ARG A 524 -14.80 2.78 -12.05
C ARG A 524 -14.86 2.82 -10.52
N LEU A 525 -15.48 3.85 -9.93
CA LEU A 525 -15.39 4.10 -8.48
C LEU A 525 -16.57 3.57 -7.66
N LEU A 526 -17.80 3.54 -8.20
CA LEU A 526 -18.98 3.05 -7.49
C LEU A 526 -18.89 1.59 -7.00
N PRO A 527 -18.23 0.65 -7.72
CA PRO A 527 -18.06 -0.71 -7.21
C PRO A 527 -17.36 -0.76 -5.84
N PHE A 528 -16.42 0.15 -5.56
CA PHE A 528 -15.76 0.21 -4.26
C PHE A 528 -16.71 0.67 -3.14
N ASP A 529 -17.69 1.54 -3.44
CA ASP A 529 -18.73 1.92 -2.47
C ASP A 529 -19.56 0.70 -2.06
N ILE A 530 -19.92 -0.15 -3.04
CA ILE A 530 -20.66 -1.40 -2.82
C ILE A 530 -19.82 -2.35 -1.95
N MET A 531 -18.55 -2.58 -2.30
CA MET A 531 -17.65 -3.44 -1.51
C MET A 531 -17.50 -2.95 -0.07
N MET A 532 -17.46 -1.63 0.14
CA MET A 532 -17.41 -1.05 1.48
C MET A 532 -18.71 -1.29 2.25
N GLU A 533 -19.86 -1.15 1.60
CA GLU A 533 -21.16 -1.45 2.24
C GLU A 533 -21.28 -2.92 2.63
N GLU A 534 -20.85 -3.84 1.75
CA GLU A 534 -20.78 -5.27 2.04
C GLU A 534 -19.84 -5.57 3.21
N TRP A 535 -18.66 -4.93 3.23
CA TRP A 535 -17.74 -5.01 4.35
C TRP A 535 -18.43 -4.58 5.65
N ALA A 536 -19.10 -3.43 5.68
CA ALA A 536 -19.77 -2.92 6.86
C ALA A 536 -20.89 -3.86 7.35
N GLN A 537 -21.59 -4.53 6.43
CA GLN A 537 -22.64 -5.51 6.74
C GLN A 537 -22.08 -6.86 7.22
N SER A 538 -20.84 -7.19 6.85
CA SER A 538 -20.17 -8.44 7.25
C SER A 538 -19.55 -8.39 8.65
N LEU A 539 -19.50 -7.22 9.29
CA LEU A 539 -18.84 -7.03 10.57
C LEU A 539 -19.52 -7.83 11.70
N PRO A 540 -18.74 -8.36 12.66
CA PRO A 540 -19.32 -9.02 13.81
C PRO A 540 -20.08 -8.02 14.69
N ALA A 541 -21.14 -8.47 15.37
CA ALA A 541 -21.96 -7.62 16.25
C ALA A 541 -21.16 -6.87 17.33
N SER A 542 -20.00 -7.42 17.75
CA SER A 542 -19.09 -6.75 18.70
C SER A 542 -18.43 -5.48 18.15
N TRP A 543 -18.51 -5.22 16.84
CA TRP A 543 -17.96 -4.04 16.17
C TRP A 543 -19.03 -3.02 15.78
N GLU A 544 -20.31 -3.32 15.99
CA GLU A 544 -21.39 -2.37 15.82
C GLU A 544 -21.26 -1.22 16.83
N TYR A 545 -21.39 0.00 16.34
CA TYR A 545 -21.46 1.18 17.20
C TYR A 545 -22.91 1.48 17.57
N LYS A 546 -23.09 2.16 18.70
CA LYS A 546 -24.39 2.62 19.17
C LYS A 546 -24.47 4.14 19.12
N SER A 547 -25.49 4.66 18.45
CA SER A 547 -25.74 6.10 18.35
C SER A 547 -26.70 6.58 19.45
N TYR A 548 -26.39 7.73 20.04
CA TYR A 548 -27.15 8.34 21.11
C TYR A 548 -27.39 9.82 20.82
N ARG A 549 -28.49 10.38 21.35
CA ARG A 549 -28.74 11.82 21.38
C ARG A 549 -28.54 12.37 22.80
N SER A 550 -27.90 13.53 22.89
CA SER A 550 -27.66 14.31 24.10
C SER A 550 -28.90 15.11 24.46
N ALA A 551 -29.22 15.21 25.76
CA ALA A 551 -30.41 15.90 26.25
C ALA A 551 -30.28 17.44 26.32
N GLY A 552 -29.32 18.05 25.64
CA GLY A 552 -29.09 19.49 25.69
C GLY A 552 -28.22 19.96 26.87
N PRO A 553 -28.21 21.26 27.20
CA PRO A 553 -27.11 21.93 27.93
C PRO A 553 -26.84 21.46 29.37
N ASP A 554 -27.78 20.78 30.03
CA ASP A 554 -27.75 20.53 31.49
C ASP A 554 -27.42 19.08 31.87
N GLY A 555 -26.45 18.44 31.20
CA GLY A 555 -25.96 17.16 31.71
C GLY A 555 -25.04 16.32 30.83
N VAL A 556 -24.60 16.79 29.66
CA VAL A 556 -23.53 16.12 28.89
C VAL A 556 -22.79 17.14 27.99
N PRO A 557 -21.47 16.99 27.71
CA PRO A 557 -20.62 18.08 27.26
C PRO A 557 -21.02 18.75 25.93
N SER A 558 -20.77 20.06 25.84
CA SER A 558 -21.04 20.96 24.72
C SER A 558 -20.32 20.63 23.40
N SER A 559 -19.48 19.60 23.39
CA SER A 559 -18.62 19.22 22.27
C SER A 559 -19.27 18.23 21.29
N ARG A 560 -20.61 18.10 21.27
CA ARG A 560 -21.33 17.12 20.45
C ARG A 560 -21.94 17.76 19.21
N PHE A 561 -21.58 17.26 18.04
CA PHE A 561 -22.16 17.70 16.77
C PHE A 561 -23.62 17.26 16.67
N ASP A 562 -24.53 18.20 16.36
CA ASP A 562 -25.99 17.99 16.29
C ASP A 562 -26.61 17.23 17.50
N LEU A 563 -26.00 17.40 18.68
CA LEU A 563 -26.35 16.67 19.90
C LEU A 563 -26.28 15.14 19.74
N GLN A 564 -25.65 14.59 18.69
CA GLN A 564 -25.52 13.17 18.46
C GLN A 564 -24.07 12.70 18.67
N TYR A 565 -23.91 11.47 19.15
CA TYR A 565 -22.61 10.84 19.32
C TYR A 565 -22.73 9.31 19.24
N ASP A 566 -21.63 8.69 18.83
CA ASP A 566 -21.53 7.24 18.68
C ASP A 566 -20.58 6.66 19.74
N ILE A 567 -20.94 5.49 20.27
CA ILE A 567 -20.13 4.73 21.21
C ILE A 567 -19.71 3.43 20.54
N TYR A 568 -18.42 3.12 20.66
CA TYR A 568 -17.78 1.97 20.07
C TYR A 568 -17.26 1.03 21.16
N THR A 569 -16.96 -0.21 20.80
CA THR A 569 -16.40 -1.19 21.73
C THR A 569 -14.98 -0.82 22.14
N ASN A 570 -14.17 -0.27 21.21
CA ASN A 570 -12.86 0.30 21.51
C ASN A 570 -12.50 1.43 20.51
N PRO A 571 -11.50 2.29 20.82
CA PRO A 571 -11.07 3.39 19.95
C PRO A 571 -10.59 2.97 18.56
N TRP A 572 -10.18 1.72 18.42
CA TRP A 572 -9.63 1.21 17.19
C TRP A 572 -10.73 0.78 16.20
N ILE A 573 -11.79 0.15 16.68
CA ILE A 573 -13.02 -0.08 15.89
C ILE A 573 -13.59 1.27 15.42
N ALA A 574 -13.59 2.29 16.28
CA ALA A 574 -13.99 3.65 15.90
C ALA A 574 -13.12 4.21 14.75
N CYS A 575 -11.80 3.98 14.82
CA CYS A 575 -10.87 4.36 13.75
C CYS A 575 -11.18 3.64 12.43
N LEU A 576 -11.49 2.34 12.45
CA LEU A 576 -11.82 1.58 11.23
C LEU A 576 -13.13 2.04 10.59
N TRP A 577 -14.16 2.32 11.40
CA TRP A 577 -15.38 2.94 10.91
C TRP A 577 -15.11 4.30 10.26
N ASN A 578 -14.19 5.09 10.81
CA ASN A 578 -13.77 6.35 10.20
C ASN A 578 -12.93 6.15 8.92
N CYS A 579 -12.14 5.08 8.81
CA CYS A 579 -11.44 4.72 7.56
C CYS A 579 -12.45 4.37 6.45
N TYR A 580 -13.45 3.54 6.77
CA TYR A 580 -14.58 3.24 5.90
C TYR A 580 -15.31 4.51 5.44
N ARG A 581 -15.64 5.41 6.36
CA ARG A 581 -16.32 6.69 6.03
C ARG A 581 -15.47 7.57 5.13
N ASN A 582 -14.18 7.73 5.45
CA ASN A 582 -13.25 8.49 4.62
C ASN A 582 -13.18 7.93 3.20
N ALA A 583 -13.03 6.62 3.04
CA ALA A 583 -12.91 6.00 1.74
C ALA A 583 -14.16 6.23 0.87
N ARG A 584 -15.36 6.15 1.47
CA ARG A 584 -16.62 6.55 0.82
C ARG A 584 -16.68 8.05 0.50
N LEU A 585 -16.17 8.93 1.36
CA LEU A 585 -15.99 10.35 1.03
C LEU A 585 -15.13 10.49 -0.24
N LEU A 586 -14.04 9.73 -0.36
CA LEU A 586 -13.16 9.82 -1.52
C LEU A 586 -13.87 9.45 -2.83
N VAL A 587 -14.62 8.33 -2.83
CA VAL A 587 -15.38 7.85 -4.00
C VAL A 587 -16.37 8.90 -4.48
N HIS A 588 -17.23 9.38 -3.58
CA HIS A 588 -18.32 10.27 -3.97
C HIS A 588 -17.83 11.69 -4.27
N GLU A 589 -16.79 12.17 -3.60
CA GLU A 589 -16.19 13.46 -3.93
C GLU A 589 -15.57 13.42 -5.33
N SER A 590 -14.83 12.35 -5.69
CA SER A 590 -14.28 12.17 -7.04
C SER A 590 -15.38 12.21 -8.12
N ILE A 591 -16.50 11.51 -7.90
CA ILE A 591 -17.65 11.50 -8.82
C ILE A 591 -18.26 12.89 -8.97
N ILE A 592 -18.47 13.59 -7.86
CA ILE A 592 -19.07 14.93 -7.89
C ILE A 592 -18.14 15.92 -8.61
N VAL A 593 -16.84 15.91 -8.33
CA VAL A 593 -15.87 16.80 -8.99
C VAL A 593 -15.91 16.62 -10.50
N ALA A 594 -15.79 15.37 -10.96
CA ALA A 594 -15.81 15.05 -12.37
C ALA A 594 -17.10 15.55 -13.02
N THR A 595 -18.24 15.23 -12.40
CA THR A 595 -19.56 15.59 -12.94
C THR A 595 -19.80 17.10 -12.96
N LEU A 596 -19.31 17.84 -11.95
CA LEU A 596 -19.45 19.30 -11.94
C LEU A 596 -18.54 19.97 -12.99
N LYS A 597 -17.32 19.46 -13.19
CA LYS A 597 -16.35 20.04 -14.14
C LYS A 597 -16.66 19.66 -15.59
N HIS A 598 -17.05 18.42 -15.84
CA HIS A 598 -17.10 17.82 -17.18
C HIS A 598 -18.48 17.24 -17.55
N GLY A 599 -19.41 17.13 -16.61
CA GLY A 599 -20.71 16.50 -16.83
C GLY A 599 -21.77 17.37 -17.49
N THR A 600 -22.78 16.69 -18.03
CA THR A 600 -24.02 17.26 -18.55
C THR A 600 -24.98 17.68 -17.43
N GLU A 601 -26.00 18.48 -17.77
CA GLU A 601 -27.03 18.86 -16.81
C GLU A 601 -27.83 17.66 -16.28
N GLN A 602 -28.03 16.65 -17.12
CA GLN A 602 -28.71 15.41 -16.74
C GLN A 602 -27.88 14.61 -15.73
N GLN A 603 -26.56 14.47 -15.95
CA GLN A 603 -25.67 13.81 -14.99
C GLN A 603 -25.62 14.56 -13.65
N ARG A 604 -25.66 15.90 -13.67
CA ARG A 604 -25.73 16.71 -12.44
C ARG A 604 -26.98 16.43 -11.60
N GLN A 605 -28.12 16.09 -12.22
CA GLN A 605 -29.35 15.73 -11.50
C GLN A 605 -29.21 14.41 -10.71
N PHE A 606 -28.31 13.51 -11.14
CA PHE A 606 -28.05 12.24 -10.45
C PHE A 606 -27.08 12.38 -9.25
N LEU A 607 -26.43 13.53 -9.06
CA LEU A 607 -25.49 13.74 -7.95
C LEU A 607 -26.14 13.78 -6.56
N GLN A 608 -27.47 13.84 -6.46
CA GLN A 608 -28.17 13.92 -5.18
C GLN A 608 -27.84 12.75 -4.23
N SER A 609 -27.62 11.54 -4.78
CA SER A 609 -27.19 10.37 -4.00
C SER A 609 -25.79 10.57 -3.42
N SER A 610 -24.82 10.97 -4.25
CA SER A 610 -23.44 11.23 -3.83
C SER A 610 -23.37 12.34 -2.79
N TYR A 611 -24.13 13.43 -2.95
CA TYR A 611 -24.22 14.49 -1.94
C TYR A 611 -24.78 13.99 -0.61
N LYS A 612 -25.79 13.11 -0.65
CA LYS A 612 -26.35 12.50 0.56
C LYS A 612 -25.31 11.64 1.26
N ILE A 613 -24.55 10.82 0.53
CA ILE A 613 -23.51 9.96 1.10
C ILE A 613 -22.40 10.80 1.74
N LEU A 614 -21.92 11.86 1.07
CA LEU A 614 -20.93 12.77 1.66
C LEU A 614 -21.36 13.32 3.02
N ARG A 615 -22.62 13.80 3.11
CA ARG A 615 -23.16 14.32 4.38
C ARG A 615 -23.22 13.24 5.45
N VAL A 616 -23.79 12.07 5.14
CA VAL A 616 -23.92 10.98 6.12
C VAL A 616 -22.55 10.49 6.61
N MET A 617 -21.55 10.39 5.73
CA MET A 617 -20.20 9.98 6.11
C MET A 617 -19.50 11.04 6.96
N ALA A 618 -19.58 12.32 6.57
CA ALA A 618 -19.01 13.43 7.34
C ALA A 618 -19.64 13.57 8.73
N ASP A 619 -20.98 13.47 8.82
CA ASP A 619 -21.72 13.49 10.08
C ASP A 619 -21.32 12.30 10.97
N GLY A 620 -21.21 11.10 10.40
CA GLY A 620 -20.75 9.92 11.13
C GLY A 620 -19.34 10.06 11.72
N ILE A 621 -18.41 10.70 11.00
CA ILE A 621 -17.08 11.02 11.54
C ILE A 621 -17.22 12.01 12.71
N CYS A 622 -18.05 13.04 12.57
CA CYS A 622 -18.31 14.01 13.65
C CYS A 622 -18.92 13.34 14.89
N HIS A 623 -19.86 12.40 14.72
CA HIS A 623 -20.46 11.65 15.82
C HIS A 623 -19.47 10.76 16.57
N SER A 624 -18.40 10.30 15.90
CA SER A 624 -17.33 9.53 16.54
C SER A 624 -16.43 10.36 17.47
N ALA A 625 -16.45 11.69 17.34
CA ALA A 625 -15.47 12.56 17.98
C ALA A 625 -15.48 12.46 19.50
N ALA A 626 -16.68 12.46 20.11
CA ALA A 626 -16.81 12.37 21.57
C ALA A 626 -16.13 11.11 22.12
N TYR A 627 -16.31 9.97 21.46
CA TYR A 627 -15.72 8.70 21.88
C TYR A 627 -14.20 8.70 21.75
N HIS A 628 -13.67 9.21 20.64
CA HIS A 628 -12.22 9.40 20.45
C HIS A 628 -11.61 10.34 21.49
N LEU A 629 -12.37 11.34 21.96
CA LEU A 629 -11.99 12.27 23.02
C LEU A 629 -12.19 11.74 24.44
N GLY A 630 -12.47 10.44 24.60
CA GLY A 630 -12.54 9.77 25.91
C GLY A 630 -13.94 9.72 26.51
N TYR A 631 -14.98 10.28 25.87
CA TYR A 631 -16.34 10.13 26.36
C TYR A 631 -16.79 8.67 26.30
N ARG A 632 -17.38 8.18 27.39
CA ARG A 632 -18.00 6.85 27.49
C ARG A 632 -19.44 7.04 27.96
N HIS A 633 -20.37 6.29 27.37
CA HIS A 633 -21.78 6.35 27.78
C HIS A 633 -21.96 5.52 29.05
N ASN A 634 -22.45 6.15 30.12
CA ASN A 634 -22.75 5.47 31.37
C ASN A 634 -24.20 4.95 31.33
N ASP A 635 -24.39 3.63 31.19
CA ASP A 635 -25.69 3.01 31.42
C ASP A 635 -26.11 3.06 32.90
N VAL A 636 -25.21 3.46 33.82
CA VAL A 636 -25.47 3.61 35.25
C VAL A 636 -24.91 4.93 35.75
N LYS A 637 -25.79 5.81 36.28
CA LYS A 637 -25.40 7.00 37.04
C LYS A 637 -24.65 6.57 38.31
N THR A 638 -23.33 6.44 38.25
CA THR A 638 -22.50 6.49 39.45
C THR A 638 -21.95 7.90 39.60
N THR A 639 -22.33 8.52 40.70
CA THR A 639 -21.93 9.83 41.18
C THR A 639 -20.43 9.87 41.44
N SER A 640 -19.64 10.11 40.41
CA SER A 640 -18.29 10.63 40.50
C SER A 640 -17.94 11.21 39.13
N ASP A 641 -18.52 12.37 38.83
CA ASP A 641 -18.07 13.26 37.76
C ASP A 641 -16.70 13.84 38.14
N VAL A 642 -15.70 12.97 38.21
CA VAL A 642 -14.34 13.39 37.94
C VAL A 642 -14.30 13.45 36.42
N GLU A 643 -14.13 14.65 35.86
CA GLU A 643 -13.57 14.80 34.52
C GLU A 643 -12.30 13.98 34.50
N ASP A 644 -12.43 12.72 34.04
CA ASP A 644 -11.31 11.84 33.97
C ASP A 644 -10.46 12.36 32.81
N ASN A 645 -9.50 13.23 33.15
CA ASN A 645 -8.36 13.65 32.33
C ASN A 645 -7.44 12.44 32.00
N SER A 646 -8.03 11.25 31.93
CA SER A 646 -7.52 10.12 31.20
C SER A 646 -7.14 10.60 29.80
N PRO A 647 -5.96 10.20 29.30
CA PRO A 647 -5.57 10.57 27.96
C PRO A 647 -6.71 10.19 27.00
N ALA A 648 -6.92 11.03 25.98
CA ALA A 648 -7.75 10.70 24.85
C ALA A 648 -6.87 10.36 23.63
N PRO A 649 -6.17 9.19 23.65
CA PRO A 649 -5.33 8.77 22.54
C PRO A 649 -6.05 8.82 21.18
N GLY A 650 -7.38 8.64 21.21
CA GLY A 650 -8.23 8.72 20.04
C GLY A 650 -8.19 10.07 19.31
N GLY A 651 -7.77 11.17 19.95
CA GLY A 651 -7.61 12.47 19.30
C GLY A 651 -6.61 12.42 18.13
N PHE A 652 -5.49 11.72 18.29
CA PHE A 652 -4.53 11.51 17.21
C PHE A 652 -5.13 10.69 16.06
N LEU A 653 -5.95 9.67 16.38
CA LEU A 653 -6.63 8.83 15.37
C LEU A 653 -7.77 9.56 14.64
N LEU A 654 -8.40 10.54 15.31
CA LEU A 654 -9.52 11.31 14.78
C LEU A 654 -9.08 12.47 13.88
N LEU A 655 -7.86 12.97 14.06
CA LEU A 655 -7.38 14.22 13.46
C LEU A 655 -7.64 14.29 11.94
N TRP A 656 -7.14 13.30 11.20
CA TRP A 656 -7.27 13.22 9.74
C TRP A 656 -8.72 13.01 9.27
N PRO A 657 -9.45 11.99 9.77
CA PRO A 657 -10.86 11.82 9.43
C PRO A 657 -11.69 13.08 9.67
N LEU A 658 -11.52 13.74 10.82
CA LEU A 658 -12.31 14.92 11.16
C LEU A 658 -11.96 16.11 10.28
N PHE A 659 -10.67 16.28 9.94
CA PHE A 659 -10.26 17.28 8.97
C PHE A 659 -10.90 17.01 7.60
N PHE A 660 -10.85 15.77 7.10
CA PHE A 660 -11.49 15.39 5.84
C PHE A 660 -12.99 15.61 5.84
N ALA A 661 -13.69 15.25 6.92
CA ALA A 661 -15.12 15.53 7.08
C ALA A 661 -15.43 17.04 7.02
N ALA A 662 -14.57 17.88 7.58
CA ALA A 662 -14.76 19.34 7.58
C ALA A 662 -14.55 19.97 6.20
N VAL A 663 -13.57 19.50 5.42
CA VAL A 663 -13.22 20.10 4.12
C VAL A 663 -14.08 19.59 2.94
N GLN A 664 -15.16 18.86 3.22
CA GLN A 664 -16.11 18.44 2.17
C GLN A 664 -16.96 19.62 1.70
N ARG A 665 -17.29 19.63 0.40
CA ARG A 665 -18.18 20.63 -0.21
C ARG A 665 -19.58 20.70 0.42
N THR A 666 -20.03 19.60 1.02
CA THR A 666 -21.37 19.49 1.64
C THR A 666 -21.41 19.87 3.10
N SER A 667 -20.25 20.06 3.74
CA SER A 667 -20.18 20.38 5.16
C SER A 667 -20.60 21.84 5.36
N PRO A 668 -21.60 22.14 6.21
CA PRO A 668 -22.00 23.51 6.49
C PRO A 668 -20.90 24.25 7.29
N PRO A 669 -20.87 25.59 7.25
CA PRO A 669 -19.91 26.39 8.02
C PRO A 669 -19.89 26.06 9.51
N GLU A 670 -21.05 25.75 10.11
CA GLU A 670 -21.16 25.37 11.52
C GLU A 670 -20.42 24.07 11.83
N GLN A 671 -20.55 23.05 10.97
CA GLN A 671 -19.83 21.78 11.11
C GLN A 671 -18.32 21.99 10.97
N ARG A 672 -17.89 22.84 10.01
CA ARG A 672 -16.48 23.19 9.83
C ARG A 672 -15.87 23.85 11.06
N LEU A 673 -16.53 24.88 11.58
CA LEU A 673 -16.06 25.60 12.76
C LEU A 673 -16.07 24.72 14.02
N TRP A 674 -17.08 23.86 14.16
CA TRP A 674 -17.12 22.86 15.22
C TRP A 674 -15.94 21.89 15.13
N ALA A 675 -15.69 21.31 13.94
CA ALA A 675 -14.57 20.40 13.71
C ALA A 675 -13.22 21.10 13.96
N ALA A 676 -13.07 22.35 13.52
CA ALA A 676 -11.88 23.16 13.81
C ALA A 676 -11.64 23.34 15.31
N GLY A 677 -12.70 23.59 16.08
CA GLY A 677 -12.63 23.69 17.54
C GLY A 677 -12.13 22.39 18.19
N ILE A 678 -12.63 21.24 17.74
CA ILE A 678 -12.18 19.92 18.22
C ILE A 678 -10.72 19.65 17.82
N ILE A 679 -10.35 19.88 16.55
CA ILE A 679 -8.99 19.71 16.06
C ILE A 679 -8.01 20.61 16.84
N ARG A 680 -8.41 21.84 17.13
CA ARG A 680 -7.63 22.78 17.96
C ARG A 680 -7.45 22.28 19.39
N GLN A 681 -8.49 21.70 19.98
CA GLN A 681 -8.41 21.09 21.30
C GLN A 681 -7.42 19.93 21.32
N ILE A 682 -7.50 19.03 20.32
CA ILE A 682 -6.55 17.93 20.12
C ILE A 682 -5.12 18.47 20.02
N GLY A 683 -4.92 19.49 19.18
CA GLY A 683 -3.62 20.15 19.00
C GLY A 683 -3.02 20.70 20.30
N LYS A 684 -3.82 21.40 21.10
CA LYS A 684 -3.38 21.96 22.39
C LYS A 684 -3.10 20.89 23.44
N GLN A 685 -3.93 19.86 23.55
CA GLN A 685 -3.79 18.83 24.59
C GLN A 685 -2.66 17.85 24.30
N MET A 686 -2.48 17.48 23.02
CA MET A 686 -1.47 16.52 22.61
C MET A 686 -0.15 17.20 22.22
N GLY A 687 -0.17 18.49 21.88
CA GLY A 687 0.99 19.23 21.40
C GLY A 687 1.26 19.04 19.90
N LEU A 688 0.21 18.81 19.11
CA LEU A 688 0.28 18.58 17.66
C LEU A 688 0.22 19.92 16.90
N GLN A 689 1.35 20.37 16.37
CA GLN A 689 1.40 21.61 15.60
C GLN A 689 0.59 21.53 14.30
N VAL A 690 0.63 20.39 13.60
CA VAL A 690 -0.20 20.17 12.40
C VAL A 690 -1.70 20.37 12.67
N ALA A 691 -2.19 19.96 13.84
CA ALA A 691 -3.60 20.11 14.21
C ALA A 691 -3.95 21.59 14.41
N LEU A 692 -3.05 22.39 15.00
CA LEU A 692 -3.27 23.83 15.14
C LEU A 692 -3.33 24.53 13.78
N SER A 693 -2.49 24.12 12.83
CA SER A 693 -2.53 24.62 11.45
C SER A 693 -3.81 24.21 10.72
N MET A 694 -4.21 22.94 10.82
CA MET A 694 -5.47 22.43 10.24
C MET A 694 -6.69 23.21 10.76
N ALA A 695 -6.76 23.46 12.07
CA ALA A 695 -7.83 24.25 12.66
C ALA A 695 -7.84 25.69 12.13
N GLY A 696 -6.66 26.33 12.00
CA GLY A 696 -6.54 27.66 11.40
C GLY A 696 -7.06 27.69 9.96
N LEU A 697 -6.68 26.70 9.14
CA LEU A 697 -7.13 26.60 7.75
C LEU A 697 -8.67 26.51 7.63
N LEU A 698 -9.30 25.70 8.50
CA LEU A 698 -10.75 25.53 8.55
C LEU A 698 -11.49 26.79 9.02
N GLU A 699 -10.88 27.59 9.89
CA GLU A 699 -11.46 28.85 10.40
C GLU A 699 -11.34 30.00 9.40
N GLU A 700 -10.23 30.07 8.66
CA GLU A 700 -9.93 31.16 7.72
C GLU A 700 -10.61 31.00 6.36
N THR A 701 -10.78 29.75 5.88
CA THR A 701 -11.16 29.51 4.48
C THR A 701 -12.66 29.21 4.34
N LYS A 702 -13.40 30.14 3.73
CA LYS A 702 -14.87 30.02 3.57
C LYS A 702 -15.32 29.07 2.46
N ASP A 703 -14.51 28.94 1.40
CA ASP A 703 -14.79 28.15 0.18
C ASP A 703 -13.73 27.06 -0.06
N PHE A 704 -13.26 26.41 1.00
CA PHE A 704 -12.31 25.30 0.88
C PHE A 704 -13.06 23.98 0.68
N ALA A 705 -13.22 23.57 -0.58
CA ALA A 705 -13.44 22.16 -0.89
C ALA A 705 -12.08 21.55 -1.28
N PHE A 706 -11.65 20.55 -0.53
CA PHE A 706 -10.37 19.85 -0.68
C PHE A 706 -10.10 19.34 -2.11
N SER A 707 -11.16 19.15 -2.90
CA SER A 707 -11.13 18.64 -4.26
C SER A 707 -11.04 19.70 -5.37
N ASN A 708 -10.98 20.99 -5.01
CA ASN A 708 -10.91 22.07 -5.99
C ASN A 708 -9.53 22.13 -6.67
N GLU A 709 -8.51 21.56 -6.04
CA GLU A 709 -7.18 21.35 -6.59
C GLU A 709 -7.06 19.92 -7.18
N GLU A 710 -6.33 19.75 -8.29
CA GLU A 710 -6.10 18.47 -9.00
C GLU A 710 -5.33 17.42 -8.17
N THR A 711 -4.91 17.80 -6.97
CA THR A 711 -4.13 17.05 -5.98
C THR A 711 -4.83 15.77 -5.51
N PHE A 712 -6.16 15.71 -5.56
CA PHE A 712 -6.87 14.62 -4.92
C PHE A 712 -6.70 13.25 -5.59
N LEU A 713 -6.51 13.20 -6.90
CA LEU A 713 -6.55 11.94 -7.66
C LEU A 713 -5.40 10.95 -7.34
N LEU A 714 -4.42 11.31 -6.51
CA LEU A 714 -3.30 10.40 -6.15
C LEU A 714 -3.01 10.20 -4.67
N GLY A 715 -3.75 10.82 -3.74
CA GLY A 715 -3.16 10.99 -2.40
C GLY A 715 -1.88 11.86 -2.45
N GLU A 716 -1.68 12.60 -3.54
CA GLU A 716 -0.72 13.69 -3.60
C GLU A 716 -1.35 14.91 -2.94
N TRP A 717 -1.44 14.91 -1.61
CA TRP A 717 -1.50 16.19 -0.92
C TRP A 717 -0.10 16.83 -1.00
N HIS A 718 0.08 17.65 -2.02
CA HIS A 718 1.17 18.61 -2.13
C HIS A 718 0.55 19.97 -2.43
N PRO A 719 0.23 20.80 -1.43
CA PRO A 719 0.10 22.22 -1.69
C PRO A 719 1.50 22.75 -2.04
N ASN A 720 1.54 23.44 -3.18
CA ASN A 720 2.72 23.95 -3.90
C ASN A 720 3.89 24.43 -3.04
#